data_AF-A0A2D9HG38-F1
#
_entry.id   AF-A0A2D9HG38-F1
#
_cell.length_a   1.000
_cell.length_b   1.000
_cell.length_c   1.000
_cell.angle_alpha   90.00
_cell.angle_beta   90.00
_cell.angle_gamma   90.00
#
_symmetry.space_group_name_H-M   'P 1'
#
loop_
_entity.id
_entity.type
_entity.pdbx_description
1 polymer ?
#
loop_
_entity_poly.entity_id
_entity_poly.type
_entity_poly.pdbx_seq_one_letter_code
_entity_poly.pdbx_strand_id
1 'polypeptide(L)'
;MRDEVLSPLPAICFHGHFYQPSRIDPWSQSWDPQDSAAPFRDWNTRIAAECYGPNLRARLLDDEGRTRDFINTYSRMSFDVGPTLIHWLEHNAPWIREGLIEADRESIRRTGHGAAIAQAYHHPILPLCDEQDQRLEIKWGLDAFERCFGRRSEGLWLPETAVDTATLTQCAEAGVKFVIVSAEQIDSVCAPESATWQSADSIERIDGRGYIVDLPTGTQIHVLPYAMDLSAGISFGGWLHDGEGLASRLRDAAQKRHLALSATDGESYGHHHAYGEMALARAMEILEQDQEVQLTNAAAFLQQQPVRWKARIREESSWSCAHGIERWRSDCGCRADAGRNWHQAWREPYRAALESLRDQARSTIKPFGNRWFQDPNSALEAYGHILEDPDAFGRWLEAHGTAEGRADQSKANQWLEIHRHLMAMFTSCAWFFDEVTGIEPLQNIRHAAYAVAQVQQLTGVDLAADFRAKLERLPSNVGTEPLLQTFDQYLQAPPSKGHPSATSPRAAGVLLPVSALVGPGPIGSLDGAIEAIDWMSDAGFKTWQILPLGPTDRHGSPYSSWSALSGNPALVGLRWLRDQGLADTPEDRVSARSDYGAALDRKVDRVCRAARSLLAQPDHPLHERYLDWKARHDWAEDAAIFRAIKADQNGAGWWQWPEPLRTRSTKAIDEVKARLTVPIQTWQAALFLFEEQWRQIRRYGQTRGLEIVGDLPLYVAWDSVDAWTHPELFQLTADGFPTFVAGCPPDAFSETGQRWGNPLYDWPRHQAEDFRWWLRRVQRNLDWVDSIRIDHFIGFSRYFSIPAQDEDARGGRWVEGPGADFFHAVQSRFGHLPFWVEDLGEVDAATIELRDQFELPGMGVLQFGFHGGADNPHAPENLVENMIAYPGTHDNDTLLGWWRDQPPEQRLDLDGAEGEDERTVVKALIDRVLKTRPRMAVLPIQDLLIRGSEARFNVPGTTDDNWAWRLGQDDLIKLSTDSVRSQLRDSERLYPQAHKS
;
A
#
# COMPACT_ATOMS: atom_id res chain seq x y z
N MET A 1 56.61 -5.90 15.35
CA MET A 1 55.90 -6.76 14.39
C MET A 1 55.35 -5.82 13.34
N ARG A 2 55.62 -6.10 12.06
CA ARG A 2 55.04 -5.33 10.96
C ARG A 2 53.52 -5.56 11.02
N ASP A 3 52.74 -4.49 11.02
CA ASP A 3 51.32 -4.57 10.72
C ASP A 3 51.19 -5.13 9.31
N GLU A 4 50.93 -6.43 9.19
CA GLU A 4 50.37 -7.01 7.98
C GLU A 4 48.96 -6.43 7.86
N VAL A 5 48.86 -5.32 7.13
CA VAL A 5 47.59 -4.88 6.57
C VAL A 5 47.15 -6.01 5.65
N LEU A 6 46.27 -6.88 6.14
CA LEU A 6 45.60 -7.89 5.33
C LEU A 6 45.08 -7.17 4.08
N SER A 7 45.46 -7.66 2.90
CA SER A 7 44.88 -7.14 1.66
C SER A 7 43.36 -7.31 1.75
N PRO A 8 42.56 -6.27 1.48
CA PRO A 8 41.10 -6.39 1.51
C PRO A 8 40.64 -7.52 0.58
N LEU A 9 39.65 -8.30 1.02
CA LEU A 9 39.08 -9.38 0.23
C LEU A 9 38.53 -8.82 -1.10
N PRO A 10 38.59 -9.60 -2.20
CA PRO A 10 37.88 -9.26 -3.42
C PRO A 10 36.40 -8.98 -3.18
N ALA A 11 35.91 -7.85 -3.68
CA ALA A 11 34.57 -7.36 -3.38
C ALA A 11 33.55 -7.69 -4.49
N ILE A 12 32.32 -7.98 -4.09
CA ILE A 12 31.17 -8.19 -4.97
C ILE A 12 30.08 -7.18 -4.58
N CYS A 13 29.49 -6.52 -5.57
CA CYS A 13 28.37 -5.61 -5.37
C CYS A 13 27.34 -5.84 -6.48
N PHE A 14 26.07 -5.89 -6.08
CA PHE A 14 24.95 -5.80 -6.98
C PHE A 14 24.41 -4.38 -6.92
N HIS A 15 23.99 -3.82 -8.04
CA HIS A 15 23.21 -2.61 -8.09
C HIS A 15 21.90 -2.87 -8.83
N GLY A 16 20.78 -2.79 -8.11
CA GLY A 16 19.44 -2.90 -8.69
C GLY A 16 18.81 -1.54 -8.88
N HIS A 17 18.46 -1.22 -10.14
CA HIS A 17 17.75 0.01 -10.47
C HIS A 17 16.23 -0.21 -10.49
N PHE A 18 15.51 0.38 -9.55
CA PHE A 18 14.05 0.19 -9.41
C PHE A 18 13.31 1.51 -9.70
N TYR A 19 12.63 1.58 -10.83
CA TYR A 19 11.92 2.78 -11.23
C TYR A 19 10.66 2.45 -12.03
N GLN A 20 9.65 3.30 -11.89
CA GLN A 20 8.49 3.32 -12.77
C GLN A 20 8.22 4.76 -13.21
N PRO A 21 7.95 5.03 -14.50
CA PRO A 21 7.51 6.35 -14.92
C PRO A 21 6.25 6.75 -14.18
N SER A 22 6.02 8.07 -14.07
CA SER A 22 4.79 8.57 -13.49
C SER A 22 3.60 8.08 -14.32
N ARG A 23 2.84 7.13 -13.77
CA ARG A 23 1.57 6.64 -14.34
C ARG A 23 0.35 7.34 -13.71
N ILE A 24 0.60 8.41 -12.97
CA ILE A 24 -0.45 9.17 -12.29
C ILE A 24 -1.22 9.99 -13.32
N ASP A 25 -2.54 9.98 -13.21
CA ASP A 25 -3.37 10.91 -13.97
C ASP A 25 -3.09 12.34 -13.46
N PRO A 26 -2.66 13.28 -14.32
CA PRO A 26 -2.28 14.62 -13.88
C PRO A 26 -3.46 15.45 -13.36
N TRP A 27 -4.70 15.11 -13.69
CA TRP A 27 -5.89 15.80 -13.20
C TRP A 27 -6.41 15.21 -11.90
N SER A 28 -6.61 13.89 -11.85
CA SER A 28 -7.20 13.24 -10.67
C SER A 28 -6.17 12.83 -9.62
N GLN A 29 -4.87 12.88 -9.94
CA GLN A 29 -3.78 12.39 -9.11
C GLN A 29 -3.99 10.92 -8.69
N SER A 30 -4.62 10.11 -9.56
CA SER A 30 -4.90 8.69 -9.33
C SER A 30 -4.22 7.79 -10.36
N TRP A 31 -4.04 6.51 -10.04
CA TRP A 31 -3.55 5.51 -10.99
C TRP A 31 -4.69 4.83 -11.75
N ASP A 32 -4.70 5.04 -13.06
CA ASP A 32 -5.69 4.43 -13.96
C ASP A 32 -5.45 2.92 -14.08
N PRO A 33 -6.51 2.11 -14.17
CA PRO A 33 -6.39 0.71 -14.57
C PRO A 33 -5.74 0.58 -15.96
N GLN A 34 -4.91 -0.45 -16.13
CA GLN A 34 -4.22 -0.76 -17.38
C GLN A 34 -4.44 -2.24 -17.71
N ASP A 35 -5.29 -2.53 -18.70
CA ASP A 35 -5.69 -3.90 -19.06
C ASP A 35 -4.50 -4.84 -19.32
N SER A 36 -3.41 -4.31 -19.86
CA SER A 36 -2.16 -5.05 -20.10
C SER A 36 -1.46 -5.56 -18.83
N ALA A 37 -1.82 -5.03 -17.66
CA ALA A 37 -1.25 -5.43 -16.37
C ALA A 37 -2.01 -6.60 -15.69
N ALA A 38 -3.04 -7.14 -16.35
CA ALA A 38 -3.83 -8.24 -15.81
C ALA A 38 -2.96 -9.41 -15.28
N PRO A 39 -3.32 -10.04 -14.15
CA PRO A 39 -4.58 -9.88 -13.40
C PRO A 39 -4.60 -8.70 -12.42
N PHE A 40 -3.55 -7.88 -12.39
CA PHE A 40 -3.47 -6.71 -11.53
C PHE A 40 -4.16 -5.52 -12.20
N ARG A 41 -4.59 -4.56 -11.37
CA ARG A 41 -5.25 -3.33 -11.83
C ARG A 41 -4.35 -2.51 -12.75
N ASP A 42 -3.08 -2.38 -12.41
CA ASP A 42 -2.09 -1.58 -13.09
C ASP A 42 -0.69 -2.21 -12.98
N TRP A 43 0.24 -1.74 -13.81
CA TRP A 43 1.58 -2.32 -13.90
C TRP A 43 2.42 -2.10 -12.64
N ASN A 44 2.27 -0.97 -11.92
CA ASN A 44 3.03 -0.76 -10.68
C ASN A 44 2.59 -1.79 -9.63
N THR A 45 1.28 -2.04 -9.51
CA THR A 45 0.75 -3.09 -8.64
C THR A 45 1.29 -4.47 -9.02
N ARG A 46 1.33 -4.79 -10.32
CA ARG A 46 1.87 -6.06 -10.82
C ARG A 46 3.34 -6.24 -10.46
N ILE A 47 4.17 -5.27 -10.79
CA ILE A 47 5.62 -5.34 -10.59
C ILE A 47 5.94 -5.33 -9.10
N ALA A 48 5.20 -4.58 -8.28
CA ALA A 48 5.33 -4.62 -6.83
C ALA A 48 5.07 -6.03 -6.26
N ALA A 49 4.05 -6.73 -6.76
CA ALA A 49 3.75 -8.09 -6.34
C ALA A 49 4.74 -9.14 -6.89
N GLU A 50 5.26 -8.93 -8.10
CA GLU A 50 6.14 -9.88 -8.79
C GLU A 50 7.64 -9.65 -8.49
N CYS A 51 8.04 -8.46 -8.03
CA CYS A 51 9.43 -8.09 -7.82
C CYS A 51 9.67 -7.34 -6.49
N TYR A 52 9.12 -6.13 -6.32
CA TYR A 52 9.57 -5.27 -5.20
C TYR A 52 9.29 -5.87 -3.83
N GLY A 53 8.09 -6.41 -3.67
CA GLY A 53 7.67 -7.13 -2.46
C GLY A 53 8.45 -8.41 -2.21
N PRO A 54 8.53 -9.33 -3.19
CA PRO A 54 9.32 -10.55 -3.09
C PRO A 54 10.79 -10.32 -2.69
N ASN A 55 11.45 -9.27 -3.19
CA ASN A 55 12.85 -8.99 -2.83
C ASN A 55 13.07 -8.61 -1.35
N LEU A 56 12.04 -8.09 -0.66
CA LEU A 56 12.11 -7.81 0.78
C LEU A 56 12.06 -9.07 1.65
N ARG A 57 11.46 -10.14 1.14
CA ARG A 57 11.30 -11.43 1.82
C ARG A 57 11.51 -12.57 0.83
N ALA A 58 12.68 -12.58 0.19
CA ALA A 58 13.00 -13.60 -0.78
C ALA A 58 13.17 -14.94 -0.04
N ARG A 59 12.50 -15.98 -0.54
CA ARG A 59 12.46 -17.29 0.13
C ARG A 59 13.77 -18.04 -0.09
N LEU A 60 14.30 -18.61 0.99
CA LEU A 60 15.32 -19.66 0.96
C LEU A 60 14.64 -21.01 1.20
N LEU A 61 14.87 -21.95 0.31
CA LEU A 61 14.24 -23.27 0.36
C LEU A 61 15.16 -24.32 1.00
N ASP A 62 14.57 -25.35 1.63
CA ASP A 62 15.27 -26.58 2.01
C ASP A 62 15.30 -27.61 0.86
N ASP A 63 15.95 -28.75 1.10
CA ASP A 63 16.10 -29.82 0.11
C ASP A 63 14.74 -30.46 -0.30
N GLU A 64 13.69 -30.28 0.51
CA GLU A 64 12.33 -30.71 0.23
C GLU A 64 11.47 -29.63 -0.46
N GLY A 65 12.04 -28.47 -0.77
CA GLY A 65 11.36 -27.37 -1.46
C GLY A 65 10.45 -26.52 -0.56
N ARG A 66 10.56 -26.65 0.76
CA ARG A 66 9.80 -25.86 1.73
C ARG A 66 10.56 -24.60 2.09
N THR A 67 9.85 -23.54 2.47
CA THR A 67 10.50 -22.31 2.92
C THR A 67 11.17 -22.54 4.27
N ARG A 68 12.49 -22.45 4.29
CA ARG A 68 13.31 -22.58 5.49
C ARG A 68 13.54 -21.23 6.16
N ASP A 69 13.78 -20.19 5.35
CA ASP A 69 14.10 -18.85 5.84
C ASP A 69 13.75 -17.77 4.78
N PHE A 70 13.88 -16.50 5.16
CA PHE A 70 13.70 -15.34 4.30
C PHE A 70 14.90 -14.41 4.37
N ILE A 71 15.26 -13.83 3.23
CA ILE A 71 16.32 -12.82 3.15
C ILE A 71 15.77 -11.55 2.51
N ASN A 72 16.16 -10.40 3.06
CA ASN A 72 15.96 -9.12 2.41
C ASN A 72 17.14 -8.88 1.49
N THR A 73 16.93 -8.98 0.17
CA THR A 73 18.01 -8.83 -0.80
C THR A 73 18.49 -7.37 -0.90
N TYR A 74 17.60 -6.40 -0.67
CA TYR A 74 17.92 -4.97 -0.70
C TYR A 74 19.00 -4.57 0.30
N SER A 75 19.06 -5.21 1.48
CA SER A 75 20.07 -4.89 2.50
C SER A 75 21.47 -5.41 2.16
N ARG A 76 21.57 -6.22 1.10
CA ARG A 76 22.76 -6.95 0.62
C ARG A 76 23.20 -6.53 -0.79
N MET A 77 22.52 -5.56 -1.37
CA MET A 77 22.91 -4.91 -2.63
C MET A 77 23.04 -3.40 -2.43
N SER A 78 23.60 -2.71 -3.41
CA SER A 78 23.28 -1.31 -3.65
C SER A 78 21.99 -1.23 -4.47
N PHE A 79 21.17 -0.21 -4.30
CA PHE A 79 19.99 -0.01 -5.13
C PHE A 79 19.60 1.45 -5.17
N ASP A 80 18.81 1.84 -6.17
CA ASP A 80 18.04 3.08 -6.16
C ASP A 80 16.55 2.77 -6.32
N VAL A 81 15.71 3.66 -5.79
CA VAL A 81 14.26 3.62 -6.02
C VAL A 81 13.84 5.01 -6.50
N GLY A 82 13.32 5.09 -7.73
CA GLY A 82 12.95 6.35 -8.34
C GLY A 82 11.85 7.09 -7.54
N PRO A 83 11.87 8.44 -7.46
CA PRO A 83 10.91 9.20 -6.65
C PRO A 83 9.43 8.97 -7.01
N THR A 84 9.11 8.85 -8.30
CA THR A 84 7.76 8.50 -8.76
C THR A 84 7.28 7.15 -8.24
N LEU A 85 8.19 6.18 -8.11
CA LEU A 85 7.90 4.88 -7.50
C LEU A 85 7.79 5.00 -5.98
N ILE A 86 8.66 5.75 -5.31
CA ILE A 86 8.53 6.01 -3.86
C ILE A 86 7.15 6.60 -3.54
N HIS A 87 6.71 7.59 -4.32
CA HIS A 87 5.40 8.22 -4.19
C HIS A 87 4.27 7.20 -4.36
N TRP A 88 4.34 6.34 -5.40
CA TRP A 88 3.36 5.26 -5.59
C TRP A 88 3.35 4.27 -4.41
N LEU A 89 4.54 3.87 -3.92
CA LEU A 89 4.67 2.95 -2.80
C LEU A 89 4.08 3.55 -1.53
N GLU A 90 4.27 4.83 -1.26
CA GLU A 90 3.70 5.49 -0.08
C GLU A 90 2.18 5.39 -0.01
N HIS A 91 1.50 5.51 -1.15
CA HIS A 91 0.04 5.49 -1.24
C HIS A 91 -0.54 4.08 -1.39
N ASN A 92 0.12 3.20 -2.15
CA ASN A 92 -0.47 1.93 -2.60
C ASN A 92 0.19 0.70 -1.96
N ALA A 93 1.46 0.79 -1.57
CA ALA A 93 2.21 -0.31 -0.95
C ALA A 93 3.18 0.21 0.12
N PRO A 94 2.69 0.94 1.16
CA PRO A 94 3.56 1.64 2.13
C PRO A 94 4.48 0.67 2.85
N TRP A 95 4.12 -0.60 2.87
CA TRP A 95 4.93 -1.65 3.44
C TRP A 95 6.20 -1.97 2.70
N ILE A 96 6.21 -1.85 1.37
CA ILE A 96 7.42 -2.04 0.56
C ILE A 96 8.36 -0.88 0.84
N ARG A 97 7.85 0.36 0.83
CA ARG A 97 8.60 1.57 1.22
C ARG A 97 9.28 1.41 2.58
N GLU A 98 8.51 1.02 3.61
CA GLU A 98 9.08 0.77 4.94
C GLU A 98 10.12 -0.36 4.95
N GLY A 99 9.92 -1.40 4.15
CA GLY A 99 10.89 -2.49 4.00
C GLY A 99 12.20 -2.04 3.34
N LEU A 100 12.13 -1.14 2.36
CA LEU A 100 13.29 -0.55 1.71
C LEU A 100 14.08 0.35 2.68
N ILE A 101 13.38 1.14 3.51
CA ILE A 101 14.00 1.96 4.56
C ILE A 101 14.71 1.06 5.58
N GLU A 102 14.07 -0.03 6.01
CA GLU A 102 14.70 -0.97 6.93
C GLU A 102 15.89 -1.71 6.28
N ALA A 103 15.81 -2.05 5.00
CA ALA A 103 16.93 -2.63 4.26
C ALA A 103 18.15 -1.69 4.23
N ASP A 104 17.91 -0.40 4.04
CA ASP A 104 18.96 0.62 4.07
C ASP A 104 19.60 0.72 5.46
N ARG A 105 18.78 0.76 6.53
CA ARG A 105 19.25 0.76 7.92
C ARG A 105 20.02 -0.51 8.28
N GLU A 106 19.57 -1.67 7.82
CA GLU A 106 20.29 -2.94 7.99
C GLU A 106 21.66 -2.90 7.29
N SER A 107 21.72 -2.35 6.08
CA SER A 107 23.00 -2.17 5.38
C SER A 107 23.95 -1.25 6.15
N ILE A 108 23.45 -0.16 6.75
CA ILE A 108 24.24 0.73 7.62
C ILE A 108 24.79 -0.04 8.83
N ARG A 109 23.97 -0.86 9.49
CA ARG A 109 24.43 -1.67 10.64
C ARG A 109 25.50 -2.69 10.23
N ARG A 110 25.40 -3.27 9.03
CA ARG A 110 26.35 -4.28 8.52
C ARG A 110 27.65 -3.66 8.00
N THR A 111 27.58 -2.52 7.32
CA THR A 111 28.69 -2.00 6.51
C THR A 111 29.16 -0.60 6.90
N GLY A 112 28.41 0.11 7.75
CA GLY A 112 28.60 1.52 8.07
C GLY A 112 27.96 2.48 7.06
N HIS A 113 27.44 1.97 5.93
CA HIS A 113 26.85 2.76 4.84
C HIS A 113 25.52 2.19 4.38
N GLY A 114 24.64 3.07 3.88
CA GLY A 114 23.35 2.64 3.35
C GLY A 114 23.45 1.99 1.98
N ALA A 115 22.51 1.09 1.70
CA ALA A 115 22.39 0.38 0.43
C ALA A 115 21.75 1.28 -0.65
N ALA A 116 20.82 2.15 -0.24
CA ALA A 116 20.04 2.99 -1.14
C ALA A 116 20.84 4.21 -1.61
N ILE A 117 20.73 4.55 -2.90
CA ILE A 117 21.17 5.83 -3.47
C ILE A 117 19.97 6.55 -4.11
N ALA A 118 20.09 7.86 -4.27
CA ALA A 118 19.07 8.69 -4.92
C ALA A 118 19.06 8.51 -6.44
N GLN A 119 18.01 9.02 -7.09
CA GLN A 119 17.85 9.09 -8.54
C GLN A 119 17.25 10.46 -8.90
N ALA A 120 17.53 10.97 -10.09
CA ALA A 120 16.79 12.12 -10.66
C ALA A 120 15.26 11.88 -10.66
N TYR A 121 14.48 12.92 -10.40
CA TYR A 121 13.08 12.82 -10.00
C TYR A 121 12.15 12.14 -11.02
N HIS A 122 12.09 12.63 -12.26
CA HIS A 122 11.26 12.06 -13.33
C HIS A 122 12.00 11.08 -14.25
N HIS A 123 13.23 10.71 -13.90
CA HIS A 123 14.11 9.89 -14.74
C HIS A 123 14.32 10.41 -16.19
N PRO A 124 14.67 11.71 -16.40
CA PRO A 124 15.02 12.22 -17.73
C PRO A 124 16.48 11.93 -18.07
N ILE A 125 16.84 11.99 -19.36
CA ILE A 125 18.24 11.97 -19.77
C ILE A 125 18.91 13.29 -19.41
N LEU A 126 19.66 13.31 -18.31
CA LEU A 126 20.23 14.52 -17.73
C LEU A 126 21.11 15.33 -18.70
N PRO A 127 21.98 14.73 -19.55
CA PRO A 127 22.73 15.48 -20.56
C PRO A 127 21.87 16.18 -21.63
N LEU A 128 20.60 15.81 -21.79
CA LEU A 128 19.66 16.44 -22.73
C LEU A 128 18.75 17.49 -22.06
N CYS A 129 18.85 17.65 -20.74
CA CYS A 129 18.11 18.68 -20.03
C CYS A 129 18.79 20.05 -20.22
N ASP A 130 18.01 21.13 -20.15
CA ASP A 130 18.62 22.44 -19.96
C ASP A 130 19.21 22.56 -18.55
N GLU A 131 20.06 23.57 -18.31
CA GLU A 131 20.78 23.72 -17.03
C GLU A 131 19.83 23.78 -15.83
N GLN A 132 18.67 24.42 -15.97
CA GLN A 132 17.68 24.57 -14.90
C GLN A 132 17.01 23.23 -14.60
N ASP A 133 16.56 22.50 -15.62
CA ASP A 133 15.88 21.22 -15.45
C ASP A 133 16.81 20.16 -14.91
N GLN A 134 18.05 20.12 -15.39
CA GLN A 134 19.08 19.24 -14.84
C GLN A 134 19.25 19.46 -13.33
N ARG A 135 19.29 20.73 -12.89
CA ARG A 135 19.48 21.07 -11.48
C ARG A 135 18.26 20.70 -10.64
N LEU A 136 17.06 20.99 -11.13
CA LEU A 136 15.81 20.68 -10.45
C LEU A 136 15.60 19.16 -10.32
N GLU A 137 15.86 18.40 -11.39
CA GLU A 137 15.71 16.94 -11.40
C GLU A 137 16.64 16.25 -10.39
N ILE A 138 17.90 16.69 -10.32
CA ILE A 138 18.87 16.21 -9.34
C ILE A 138 18.43 16.61 -7.92
N LYS A 139 18.09 17.88 -7.71
CA LYS A 139 17.73 18.39 -6.38
C LYS A 139 16.45 17.74 -5.84
N TRP A 140 15.38 17.70 -6.63
CA TRP A 140 14.12 17.08 -6.24
C TRP A 140 14.28 15.59 -5.98
N GLY A 141 15.12 14.91 -6.76
CA GLY A 141 15.48 13.51 -6.53
C GLY A 141 16.16 13.27 -5.18
N LEU A 142 17.11 14.13 -4.82
CA LEU A 142 17.80 14.09 -3.53
C LEU A 142 16.85 14.44 -2.37
N ASP A 143 15.97 15.43 -2.53
CA ASP A 143 14.99 15.84 -1.52
C ASP A 143 13.99 14.69 -1.25
N ALA A 144 13.51 14.01 -2.30
CA ALA A 144 12.63 12.85 -2.19
C ALA A 144 13.32 11.67 -1.48
N PHE A 145 14.59 11.42 -1.79
CA PHE A 145 15.40 10.42 -1.10
C PHE A 145 15.55 10.74 0.39
N GLU A 146 15.92 11.98 0.75
CA GLU A 146 16.15 12.37 2.14
C GLU A 146 14.87 12.27 2.97
N ARG A 147 13.71 12.63 2.40
CA ARG A 147 12.40 12.42 3.04
C ARG A 147 12.07 10.95 3.25
N CYS A 148 12.35 10.08 2.27
CA CYS A 148 12.03 8.66 2.36
C CYS A 148 12.94 7.94 3.37
N PHE A 149 14.26 8.08 3.23
CA PHE A 149 15.24 7.31 4.00
C PHE A 149 15.72 8.00 5.28
N GLY A 150 15.41 9.29 5.48
CA GLY A 150 15.80 10.05 6.68
C GLY A 150 17.30 10.37 6.75
N ARG A 151 18.02 10.28 5.62
CA ARG A 151 19.44 10.63 5.50
C ARG A 151 19.75 11.20 4.12
N ARG A 152 20.85 11.93 3.99
CA ARG A 152 21.37 12.33 2.68
C ARG A 152 21.89 11.13 1.90
N SER A 153 21.66 11.14 0.59
CA SER A 153 22.25 10.14 -0.30
C SER A 153 23.74 10.40 -0.49
N GLU A 154 24.53 9.33 -0.58
CA GLU A 154 25.95 9.41 -0.91
C GLU A 154 26.20 9.29 -2.42
N GLY A 155 25.31 8.60 -3.14
CA GLY A 155 25.39 8.42 -4.58
C GLY A 155 24.14 8.92 -5.31
N LEU A 156 24.22 9.01 -6.63
CA LEU A 156 23.09 9.28 -7.51
C LEU A 156 23.12 8.30 -8.69
N TRP A 157 22.02 7.58 -8.90
CA TRP A 157 21.77 6.87 -10.14
C TRP A 157 21.39 7.88 -11.22
N LEU A 158 22.18 7.90 -12.30
CA LEU A 158 21.91 8.71 -13.47
C LEU A 158 20.96 7.91 -14.38
N PRO A 159 19.81 8.45 -14.80
CA PRO A 159 18.90 7.75 -15.71
C PRO A 159 19.63 7.24 -16.94
N GLU A 160 19.50 5.93 -17.22
CA GLU A 160 20.19 5.26 -18.32
C GLU A 160 21.72 5.38 -18.26
N THR A 161 22.27 5.57 -17.06
CA THR A 161 23.65 5.99 -16.76
C THR A 161 24.15 7.10 -17.68
N ALA A 162 23.25 7.95 -18.18
CA ALA A 162 23.58 8.98 -19.14
C ALA A 162 24.40 10.08 -18.46
N VAL A 163 25.59 10.36 -18.99
CA VAL A 163 26.57 11.19 -18.31
C VAL A 163 27.35 12.08 -19.28
N ASP A 164 27.66 13.28 -18.80
CA ASP A 164 28.58 14.26 -19.37
C ASP A 164 29.23 15.06 -18.22
N THR A 165 30.22 15.90 -18.54
CA THR A 165 30.92 16.68 -17.51
C THR A 165 29.99 17.69 -16.82
N ALA A 166 28.97 18.22 -17.51
CA ALA A 166 27.99 19.13 -16.93
C ALA A 166 27.14 18.46 -15.85
N THR A 167 26.60 17.28 -16.14
CA THR A 167 25.82 16.45 -15.21
C THR A 167 26.64 16.11 -13.96
N LEU A 168 27.89 15.67 -14.14
CA LEU A 168 28.78 15.38 -13.01
C LEU A 168 29.08 16.61 -12.16
N THR A 169 29.21 17.78 -12.80
CA THR A 169 29.42 19.05 -12.10
C THR A 169 28.23 19.38 -11.21
N GLN A 170 27.00 19.30 -11.74
CA GLN A 170 25.80 19.55 -10.95
C GLN A 170 25.60 18.52 -9.83
N CYS A 171 25.91 17.25 -10.06
CA CYS A 171 25.90 16.24 -9.01
C CYS A 171 26.84 16.60 -7.86
N ALA A 172 28.09 16.99 -8.17
CA ALA A 172 29.08 17.37 -7.17
C ALA A 172 28.66 18.63 -6.38
N GLU A 173 28.09 19.62 -7.06
CA GLU A 173 27.55 20.84 -6.43
C GLU A 173 26.37 20.54 -5.51
N ALA A 174 25.55 19.54 -5.85
CA ALA A 174 24.45 19.05 -5.01
C ALA A 174 24.92 18.16 -3.84
N GLY A 175 26.23 17.89 -3.73
CA GLY A 175 26.82 17.10 -2.63
C GLY A 175 26.82 15.58 -2.87
N VAL A 176 26.56 15.12 -4.10
CA VAL A 176 26.69 13.71 -4.48
C VAL A 176 28.17 13.33 -4.46
N LYS A 177 28.51 12.24 -3.77
CA LYS A 177 29.91 11.77 -3.66
C LYS A 177 30.32 10.88 -4.81
N PHE A 178 29.41 10.06 -5.34
CA PHE A 178 29.71 9.14 -6.43
C PHE A 178 28.52 8.88 -7.37
N VAL A 179 28.84 8.45 -8.59
CA VAL A 179 27.88 7.88 -9.54
C VAL A 179 28.36 6.53 -10.06
N ILE A 180 27.43 5.70 -10.55
CA ILE A 180 27.72 4.44 -11.21
C ILE A 180 27.65 4.66 -12.73
N VAL A 181 28.64 4.17 -13.46
CA VAL A 181 28.72 4.28 -14.93
C VAL A 181 29.13 2.93 -15.54
N SER A 182 28.87 2.73 -16.82
CA SER A 182 29.44 1.59 -17.55
C SER A 182 30.95 1.79 -17.74
N ALA A 183 31.71 0.70 -17.70
CA ALA A 183 33.14 0.71 -18.02
C ALA A 183 33.45 1.35 -19.39
N GLU A 184 32.54 1.23 -20.36
CA GLU A 184 32.71 1.79 -21.72
C GLU A 184 32.52 3.30 -21.78
N GLN A 185 32.00 3.92 -20.72
CA GLN A 185 31.81 5.36 -20.60
C GLN A 185 33.06 6.08 -20.05
N ILE A 186 34.13 5.33 -19.73
CA ILE A 186 35.42 5.91 -19.38
C ILE A 186 36.24 6.07 -20.66
N ASP A 187 36.68 7.29 -20.96
CA ASP A 187 37.53 7.59 -22.13
C ASP A 187 38.99 7.25 -21.86
N SER A 188 39.52 7.78 -20.76
CA SER A 188 40.92 7.65 -20.41
C SER A 188 41.12 7.72 -18.90
N VAL A 189 42.20 7.12 -18.41
CA VAL A 189 42.54 7.09 -16.99
C VAL A 189 43.98 7.52 -16.77
N CYS A 190 44.28 7.96 -15.55
CA CYS A 190 45.61 8.36 -15.13
C CYS A 190 45.93 7.74 -13.77
N ALA A 191 47.07 7.05 -13.71
CA ALA A 191 47.58 6.45 -12.47
C ALA A 191 47.94 7.54 -11.44
N PRO A 192 47.89 7.22 -10.13
CA PRO A 192 48.39 8.09 -9.08
C PRO A 192 49.84 8.48 -9.37
N GLU A 193 50.18 9.76 -9.16
CA GLU A 193 51.54 10.31 -9.37
C GLU A 193 52.06 10.25 -10.83
N SER A 194 51.25 9.78 -11.78
CA SER A 194 51.52 9.87 -13.22
C SER A 194 50.92 11.17 -13.79
N ALA A 195 51.56 11.71 -14.83
CA ALA A 195 50.99 12.76 -15.67
C ALA A 195 50.47 12.23 -17.02
N THR A 196 50.66 10.94 -17.28
CA THR A 196 50.32 10.31 -18.56
C THR A 196 48.92 9.72 -18.49
N TRP A 197 48.04 10.28 -19.32
CA TRP A 197 46.72 9.71 -19.58
C TRP A 197 46.81 8.54 -20.56
N GLN A 198 46.10 7.47 -20.26
CA GLN A 198 46.03 6.25 -21.06
C GLN A 198 44.58 6.05 -21.50
N SER A 199 44.37 5.74 -22.77
CA SER A 199 43.02 5.42 -23.28
C SER A 199 42.51 4.16 -22.59
N ALA A 200 41.25 4.20 -22.14
CA ALA A 200 40.58 3.05 -21.54
C ALA A 200 40.46 1.87 -22.52
N ASP A 201 40.42 2.13 -23.83
CA ASP A 201 40.41 1.10 -24.87
C ASP A 201 41.75 0.33 -24.96
N SER A 202 42.84 0.97 -24.54
CA SER A 202 44.20 0.40 -24.57
C SER A 202 44.60 -0.32 -23.29
N ILE A 203 43.81 -0.18 -22.22
CA ILE A 203 44.01 -0.86 -20.95
C ILE A 203 43.30 -2.20 -21.02
N GLU A 204 43.92 -3.26 -20.48
CA GLU A 204 43.29 -4.57 -20.27
C GLU A 204 42.09 -4.44 -19.30
N ARG A 205 40.96 -3.92 -19.81
CA ARG A 205 39.68 -3.63 -19.16
C ARG A 205 39.76 -2.72 -17.91
N ILE A 206 38.79 -1.84 -17.78
CA ILE A 206 38.47 -1.19 -16.52
C ILE A 206 38.20 -2.29 -15.47
N ASP A 207 39.08 -2.40 -14.47
CA ASP A 207 39.15 -3.54 -13.56
C ASP A 207 38.28 -3.41 -12.29
N GLY A 208 37.24 -2.57 -12.37
CA GLY A 208 36.28 -2.35 -11.28
C GLY A 208 36.76 -1.46 -10.14
N ARG A 209 37.97 -0.86 -10.21
CA ARG A 209 38.38 0.16 -9.22
C ARG A 209 37.54 1.43 -9.35
N GLY A 210 37.45 2.20 -8.26
CA GLY A 210 36.91 3.56 -8.31
C GLY A 210 37.87 4.55 -8.97
N TYR A 211 37.33 5.62 -9.58
CA TYR A 211 38.11 6.70 -10.17
C TYR A 211 37.61 8.08 -9.71
N ILE A 212 38.49 9.08 -9.74
CA ILE A 212 38.19 10.49 -9.50
C ILE A 212 38.08 11.20 -10.84
N VAL A 213 37.00 11.95 -11.05
CA VAL A 213 36.88 12.91 -12.16
C VAL A 213 37.09 14.31 -11.61
N ASP A 214 38.08 15.03 -12.15
CA ASP A 214 38.30 16.44 -11.85
C ASP A 214 37.32 17.29 -12.68
N LEU A 215 36.53 18.13 -12.02
CA LEU A 215 35.47 18.92 -12.66
C LEU A 215 35.92 20.36 -12.95
N PRO A 216 35.33 21.05 -13.94
CA PRO A 216 35.71 22.42 -14.31
C PRO A 216 35.62 23.44 -13.17
N THR A 217 34.76 23.20 -12.18
CA THR A 217 34.56 24.05 -11.00
C THR A 217 35.66 23.87 -9.94
N GLY A 218 36.58 22.92 -10.13
CA GLY A 218 37.61 22.55 -9.17
C GLY A 218 37.15 21.55 -8.11
N THR A 219 35.88 21.12 -8.16
CA THR A 219 35.38 19.99 -7.36
C THR A 219 35.79 18.66 -7.99
N GLN A 220 35.58 17.59 -7.23
CA GLN A 220 35.88 16.22 -7.65
C GLN A 220 34.67 15.33 -7.35
N ILE A 221 34.43 14.33 -8.19
CA ILE A 221 33.41 13.31 -7.96
C ILE A 221 33.98 11.92 -8.25
N HIS A 222 33.54 10.92 -7.49
CA HIS A 222 33.91 9.54 -7.74
C HIS A 222 33.01 8.90 -8.80
N VAL A 223 33.60 8.10 -9.69
CA VAL A 223 32.87 7.26 -10.64
C VAL A 223 33.21 5.80 -10.39
N LEU A 224 32.19 4.95 -10.31
CA LEU A 224 32.33 3.53 -10.07
C LEU A 224 31.86 2.75 -11.31
N PRO A 225 32.78 2.12 -12.06
CA PRO A 225 32.42 1.40 -13.27
C PRO A 225 31.86 0.01 -12.94
N TYR A 226 30.68 -0.31 -13.47
CA TYR A 226 30.13 -1.67 -13.40
C TYR A 226 30.60 -2.52 -14.59
N ALA A 227 30.58 -3.83 -14.40
CA ALA A 227 30.97 -4.82 -15.39
C ALA A 227 29.79 -5.21 -16.29
N MET A 228 29.88 -4.86 -17.58
CA MET A 228 28.85 -5.15 -18.58
C MET A 228 28.60 -6.65 -18.76
N ASP A 229 29.64 -7.48 -18.69
CA ASP A 229 29.53 -8.93 -18.84
C ASP A 229 28.71 -9.58 -17.71
N LEU A 230 28.84 -9.08 -16.48
CA LEU A 230 28.06 -9.55 -15.34
C LEU A 230 26.59 -9.11 -15.47
N SER A 231 26.37 -7.84 -15.81
CA SER A 231 25.04 -7.26 -15.90
C SER A 231 24.22 -7.88 -17.04
N ALA A 232 24.85 -8.13 -18.19
CA ALA A 232 24.25 -8.86 -19.31
C ALA A 232 23.98 -10.34 -18.97
N GLY A 233 24.89 -10.99 -18.23
CA GLY A 233 24.70 -12.37 -17.76
C GLY A 233 23.47 -12.52 -16.86
N ILE A 234 23.27 -11.59 -15.93
CA ILE A 234 22.10 -11.55 -15.04
C ILE A 234 20.83 -11.23 -15.83
N SER A 235 20.85 -10.16 -16.64
CA SER A 235 19.63 -9.64 -17.27
C SER A 235 19.14 -10.50 -18.45
N PHE A 236 20.06 -11.07 -19.23
CA PHE A 236 19.75 -11.76 -20.49
C PHE A 236 20.39 -13.14 -20.65
N GLY A 237 21.39 -13.47 -19.81
CA GLY A 237 22.16 -14.71 -19.91
C GLY A 237 21.57 -15.91 -19.17
N GLY A 238 20.39 -15.77 -18.54
CA GLY A 238 19.72 -16.83 -17.79
C GLY A 238 20.40 -17.19 -16.45
N TRP A 239 21.26 -16.33 -15.92
CA TRP A 239 21.99 -16.63 -14.68
C TRP A 239 21.08 -16.68 -13.44
N LEU A 240 19.90 -16.06 -13.50
CA LEU A 240 18.90 -16.08 -12.42
C LEU A 240 18.08 -17.37 -12.34
N HIS A 241 18.37 -18.38 -13.16
CA HIS A 241 17.77 -19.71 -13.03
C HIS A 241 18.47 -20.60 -12.00
N ASP A 242 19.67 -20.21 -11.55
CA ASP A 242 20.52 -21.00 -10.65
C ASP A 242 21.35 -20.09 -9.73
N GLY A 243 20.95 -20.00 -8.45
CA GLY A 243 21.63 -19.18 -7.46
C GLY A 243 23.05 -19.65 -7.11
N GLU A 244 23.33 -20.95 -7.15
CA GLU A 244 24.68 -21.48 -6.88
C GLU A 244 25.62 -21.16 -8.04
N GLY A 245 25.13 -21.36 -9.26
CA GLY A 245 25.83 -20.95 -10.47
C GLY A 245 26.06 -19.44 -10.54
N LEU A 246 25.12 -18.61 -10.07
CA LEU A 246 25.30 -17.16 -10.00
C LEU A 246 26.43 -16.79 -9.01
N ALA A 247 26.42 -17.36 -7.81
CA ALA A 247 27.48 -17.13 -6.81
C ALA A 247 28.87 -17.52 -7.33
N SER A 248 29.01 -18.69 -7.96
CA SER A 248 30.28 -19.15 -8.52
C SER A 248 30.82 -18.19 -9.58
N ARG A 249 29.98 -17.71 -10.49
CA ARG A 249 30.40 -16.78 -11.57
C ARG A 249 30.86 -15.44 -11.01
N LEU A 250 30.20 -14.94 -9.97
CA LEU A 250 30.58 -13.68 -9.32
C LEU A 250 31.87 -13.81 -8.52
N ARG A 251 32.09 -14.93 -7.83
CA ARG A 251 33.35 -15.25 -7.17
C ARG A 251 34.51 -15.21 -8.18
N ASP A 252 34.38 -15.91 -9.30
CA ASP A 252 35.39 -15.94 -10.36
C ASP A 252 35.66 -14.55 -10.96
N ALA A 253 34.61 -13.73 -11.07
CA ALA A 253 34.72 -12.36 -11.55
C ALA A 253 35.44 -11.43 -10.56
N ALA A 254 35.19 -11.60 -9.25
CA ALA A 254 35.82 -10.85 -8.18
C ALA A 254 37.32 -11.14 -8.07
N GLN A 255 37.77 -12.37 -8.34
CA GLN A 255 39.20 -12.71 -8.34
C GLN A 255 40.01 -11.98 -9.44
N LYS A 256 39.34 -11.37 -10.43
CA LYS A 256 39.97 -10.69 -11.58
C LYS A 256 39.79 -9.17 -11.53
N ARG A 257 39.11 -8.63 -10.51
CA ARG A 257 38.68 -7.23 -10.42
C ARG A 257 38.84 -6.73 -8.99
N HIS A 258 38.95 -5.41 -8.80
CA HIS A 258 38.86 -4.82 -7.45
C HIS A 258 37.44 -4.91 -6.91
N LEU A 259 36.45 -4.71 -7.79
CA LEU A 259 35.04 -4.87 -7.51
C LEU A 259 34.36 -5.58 -8.68
N ALA A 260 33.70 -6.70 -8.40
CA ALA A 260 32.73 -7.29 -9.30
C ALA A 260 31.38 -6.61 -9.09
N LEU A 261 31.22 -5.41 -9.68
CA LEU A 261 29.96 -4.66 -9.67
C LEU A 261 29.11 -5.05 -10.87
N SER A 262 27.86 -5.46 -10.61
CA SER A 262 26.81 -5.54 -11.63
C SER A 262 25.82 -4.41 -11.43
N ALA A 263 25.28 -3.84 -12.50
CA ALA A 263 24.19 -2.87 -12.46
C ALA A 263 23.11 -3.32 -13.45
N THR A 264 21.93 -3.63 -12.93
CA THR A 264 20.84 -4.21 -13.73
C THR A 264 19.54 -3.47 -13.49
N ASP A 265 18.63 -3.58 -14.46
CA ASP A 265 17.23 -3.35 -14.19
C ASP A 265 16.78 -4.25 -13.03
N GLY A 266 16.37 -3.62 -11.93
CA GLY A 266 15.98 -4.29 -10.69
C GLY A 266 14.80 -5.25 -10.88
N GLU A 267 13.97 -5.03 -11.89
CA GLU A 267 12.85 -5.90 -12.27
C GLU A 267 13.32 -7.26 -12.79
N SER A 268 14.61 -7.40 -13.09
CA SER A 268 15.25 -8.70 -13.35
C SER A 268 15.09 -9.67 -12.18
N TYR A 269 15.08 -9.17 -10.95
CA TYR A 269 14.96 -10.00 -9.75
C TYR A 269 13.49 -10.29 -9.44
N GLY A 270 12.76 -10.92 -10.36
CA GLY A 270 11.38 -11.39 -10.14
C GLY A 270 10.43 -11.16 -11.31
N HIS A 271 10.30 -9.92 -11.80
CA HIS A 271 9.32 -9.57 -12.84
C HIS A 271 9.73 -10.06 -14.23
N HIS A 272 10.95 -9.74 -14.68
CA HIS A 272 11.47 -10.24 -15.97
C HIS A 272 11.87 -11.71 -15.89
N HIS A 273 12.37 -12.15 -14.73
CA HIS A 273 12.73 -13.54 -14.46
C HIS A 273 11.97 -14.03 -13.25
N ALA A 274 10.92 -14.82 -13.47
CA ALA A 274 10.11 -15.38 -12.39
C ALA A 274 11.00 -16.11 -11.37
N TYR A 275 10.85 -15.76 -10.09
CA TYR A 275 11.66 -16.26 -8.97
C TYR A 275 13.14 -15.85 -9.00
N GLY A 276 13.52 -14.84 -9.80
CA GLY A 276 14.88 -14.33 -9.86
C GLY A 276 15.39 -13.78 -8.53
N GLU A 277 14.50 -13.26 -7.68
CA GLU A 277 14.80 -12.85 -6.31
C GLU A 277 15.27 -14.03 -5.44
N MET A 278 14.77 -15.25 -5.69
CA MET A 278 15.16 -16.45 -4.95
C MET A 278 16.55 -16.94 -5.37
N ALA A 279 16.87 -16.87 -6.67
CA ALA A 279 18.22 -17.14 -7.15
C ALA A 279 19.23 -16.12 -6.59
N LEU A 280 18.85 -14.83 -6.57
CA LEU A 280 19.67 -13.78 -5.96
C LEU A 280 19.87 -14.03 -4.47
N ALA A 281 18.80 -14.32 -3.73
CA ALA A 281 18.82 -14.67 -2.31
C ALA A 281 19.78 -15.83 -2.00
N ARG A 282 19.70 -16.91 -2.77
CA ARG A 282 20.57 -18.07 -2.64
C ARG A 282 22.03 -17.72 -2.95
N ALA A 283 22.27 -16.92 -3.98
CA ALA A 283 23.62 -16.47 -4.31
C ALA A 283 24.22 -15.62 -3.18
N MET A 284 23.45 -14.68 -2.63
CA MET A 284 23.87 -13.84 -1.50
C MET A 284 24.18 -14.67 -0.26
N GLU A 285 23.33 -15.65 0.08
CA GLU A 285 23.57 -16.55 1.21
C GLU A 285 24.93 -17.26 1.10
N ILE A 286 25.25 -17.78 -0.09
CA ILE A 286 26.52 -18.48 -0.34
C ILE A 286 27.70 -17.51 -0.23
N LEU A 287 27.58 -16.32 -0.84
CA LEU A 287 28.65 -15.32 -0.85
C LEU A 287 28.90 -14.69 0.53
N GLU A 288 27.89 -14.58 1.39
CA GLU A 288 28.05 -14.10 2.77
C GLU A 288 28.79 -15.10 3.66
N GLN A 289 28.72 -16.40 3.36
CA GLN A 289 29.40 -17.46 4.09
C GLN A 289 30.82 -17.74 3.55
N ASP A 290 31.17 -17.11 2.44
CA ASP A 290 32.45 -17.29 1.76
C ASP A 290 33.57 -16.48 2.45
N GLN A 291 34.71 -17.13 2.69
CA GLN A 291 35.88 -16.49 3.31
C GLN A 291 36.84 -15.87 2.29
N GLU A 292 36.63 -16.10 0.98
CA GLU A 292 37.51 -15.62 -0.10
C GLU A 292 37.02 -14.35 -0.77
N VAL A 293 35.78 -13.92 -0.53
CA VAL A 293 35.17 -12.73 -1.12
C VAL A 293 34.35 -11.96 -0.08
N GLN A 294 34.02 -10.71 -0.39
CA GLN A 294 33.18 -9.88 0.46
C GLN A 294 31.99 -9.32 -0.33
N LEU A 295 30.78 -9.61 0.13
CA LEU A 295 29.56 -8.95 -0.36
C LEU A 295 29.44 -7.55 0.29
N THR A 296 29.34 -6.50 -0.53
CA THR A 296 29.34 -5.10 -0.09
C THR A 296 28.34 -4.25 -0.87
N ASN A 297 28.22 -2.97 -0.51
CA ASN A 297 27.52 -1.95 -1.31
C ASN A 297 28.53 -0.92 -1.86
N ALA A 298 28.11 -0.10 -2.83
CA ALA A 298 28.98 0.84 -3.54
C ALA A 298 29.65 1.87 -2.61
N ALA A 299 28.90 2.45 -1.67
CA ALA A 299 29.41 3.45 -0.73
C ALA A 299 30.45 2.84 0.23
N ALA A 300 30.14 1.68 0.81
CA ALA A 300 31.05 0.94 1.70
C ALA A 300 32.35 0.54 0.99
N PHE A 301 32.27 0.10 -0.28
CA PHE A 301 33.46 -0.21 -1.07
C PHE A 301 34.36 1.02 -1.27
N LEU A 302 33.79 2.16 -1.66
CA LEU A 302 34.54 3.40 -1.87
C LEU A 302 35.18 3.93 -0.57
N GLN A 303 34.58 3.66 0.58
CA GLN A 303 35.17 4.02 1.88
C GLN A 303 36.33 3.10 2.28
N GLN A 304 36.26 1.81 1.93
CA GLN A 304 37.28 0.81 2.28
C GLN A 304 38.52 0.89 1.36
N GLN A 305 38.36 1.38 0.13
CA GLN A 305 39.42 1.45 -0.87
C GLN A 305 39.83 2.90 -1.15
N PRO A 306 41.11 3.30 -0.96
CA PRO A 306 41.55 4.64 -1.28
C PRO A 306 41.51 4.88 -2.80
N VAL A 307 40.51 5.64 -3.26
CA VAL A 307 40.39 6.07 -4.65
C VAL A 307 41.50 7.09 -4.96
N ARG A 308 42.43 6.73 -5.85
CA ARG A 308 43.58 7.61 -6.21
C ARG A 308 43.77 7.77 -7.72
N TRP A 309 43.13 6.91 -8.51
CA TRP A 309 43.19 6.97 -9.97
C TRP A 309 42.25 8.05 -10.48
N LYS A 310 42.66 8.74 -11.54
CA LYS A 310 41.81 9.73 -12.21
C LYS A 310 41.21 9.14 -13.48
N ALA A 311 40.02 9.60 -13.85
CA ALA A 311 39.35 9.25 -15.10
C ALA A 311 38.84 10.50 -15.82
N ARG A 312 38.74 10.40 -17.14
CA ARG A 312 37.91 11.25 -18.00
C ARG A 312 36.79 10.38 -18.54
N ILE A 313 35.58 10.90 -18.50
CA ILE A 313 34.41 10.23 -19.07
C ILE A 313 34.29 10.54 -20.56
N ARG A 314 33.57 9.69 -21.29
CA ARG A 314 33.09 10.00 -22.63
C ARG A 314 31.88 10.91 -22.51
N GLU A 315 31.97 12.09 -23.09
CA GLU A 315 30.87 13.07 -23.11
C GLU A 315 29.64 12.53 -23.85
N GLU A 316 28.45 12.96 -23.42
CA GLU A 316 27.17 12.58 -24.03
C GLU A 316 27.00 11.05 -24.19
N SER A 317 27.43 10.27 -23.19
CA SER A 317 27.41 8.80 -23.23
C SER A 317 26.31 8.18 -22.36
N SER A 318 25.87 6.96 -22.66
CA SER A 318 24.91 6.17 -21.86
C SER A 318 25.24 4.67 -21.94
N TRP A 319 24.63 3.82 -21.11
CA TRP A 319 24.82 2.36 -21.24
C TRP A 319 23.89 1.69 -22.25
N SER A 320 22.67 2.20 -22.43
CA SER A 320 21.64 1.54 -23.25
C SER A 320 21.66 1.94 -24.72
N CYS A 321 22.59 2.83 -25.12
CA CYS A 321 22.84 3.20 -26.51
C CYS A 321 24.33 3.28 -26.84
N ALA A 322 24.79 2.44 -27.78
CA ALA A 322 26.17 2.45 -28.29
C ALA A 322 26.55 3.77 -29.01
N HIS A 323 25.57 4.61 -29.33
CA HIS A 323 25.75 5.92 -29.95
C HIS A 323 25.68 7.06 -28.93
N GLY A 324 25.93 6.79 -27.65
CA GLY A 324 25.89 7.79 -26.58
C GLY A 324 24.46 8.08 -26.13
N ILE A 325 23.98 9.31 -26.24
CA ILE A 325 22.59 9.70 -25.88
C ILE A 325 21.64 9.78 -27.07
N GLU A 326 22.06 9.33 -28.27
CA GLU A 326 21.23 9.51 -29.47
C GLU A 326 19.89 8.78 -29.43
N ARG A 327 19.75 7.68 -28.68
CA ARG A 327 18.45 6.99 -28.53
C ARG A 327 17.33 7.92 -28.07
N TRP A 328 17.64 8.95 -27.29
CA TRP A 328 16.64 9.90 -26.79
C TRP A 328 16.62 11.21 -27.57
N ARG A 329 17.48 11.37 -28.58
CA ARG A 329 17.65 12.60 -29.38
C ARG A 329 17.26 12.41 -30.84
N SER A 330 17.71 11.34 -31.49
CA SER A 330 17.63 11.17 -32.95
C SER A 330 17.36 9.71 -33.37
N ASP A 331 17.19 9.49 -34.68
CA ASP A 331 17.13 8.14 -35.25
C ASP A 331 18.54 7.54 -35.36
N CYS A 332 19.01 6.95 -34.26
CA CYS A 332 20.29 6.24 -34.21
C CYS A 332 20.19 4.77 -34.63
N GLY A 333 19.02 4.31 -35.09
CA GLY A 333 18.78 2.91 -35.47
C GLY A 333 18.75 1.89 -34.33
N CYS A 334 18.88 2.31 -33.06
CA CYS A 334 18.69 1.42 -31.92
C CYS A 334 17.21 1.03 -31.79
N ARG A 335 16.93 -0.28 -31.93
CA ARG A 335 15.59 -0.88 -31.93
C ARG A 335 15.38 -1.84 -30.77
N ALA A 336 14.16 -1.88 -30.25
CA ALA A 336 13.71 -2.88 -29.30
C ALA A 336 13.35 -4.21 -29.99
N ASP A 337 12.64 -4.15 -31.13
CA ASP A 337 12.29 -5.31 -31.95
C ASP A 337 12.94 -5.22 -33.34
N ALA A 338 14.15 -5.78 -33.45
CA ALA A 338 14.88 -5.84 -34.72
C ALA A 338 14.15 -6.67 -35.81
N GLY A 339 13.15 -7.47 -35.45
CA GLY A 339 12.34 -8.26 -36.37
C GLY A 339 11.29 -7.44 -37.12
N ARG A 340 10.94 -6.24 -36.62
CA ARG A 340 10.02 -5.31 -37.28
C ARG A 340 10.80 -4.35 -38.19
N ASN A 341 10.28 -4.12 -39.39
CA ASN A 341 10.82 -3.11 -40.30
C ASN A 341 10.36 -1.69 -39.91
N TRP A 342 10.53 -1.32 -38.64
CA TRP A 342 10.15 -0.03 -38.06
C TRP A 342 11.36 0.91 -37.97
N HIS A 343 11.11 2.22 -37.97
CA HIS A 343 12.12 3.26 -37.88
C HIS A 343 11.90 4.16 -36.66
N GLN A 344 12.93 4.94 -36.29
CA GLN A 344 12.91 5.81 -35.12
C GLN A 344 12.96 7.30 -35.49
N ALA A 345 12.65 7.63 -36.76
CA ALA A 345 12.59 8.98 -37.31
C ALA A 345 11.70 9.96 -36.54
N TRP A 346 10.79 9.46 -35.67
CA TRP A 346 9.93 10.29 -34.84
C TRP A 346 10.65 10.92 -33.64
N ARG A 347 11.79 10.39 -33.19
CA ARG A 347 12.43 10.79 -31.93
C ARG A 347 12.85 12.26 -31.90
N GLU A 348 13.52 12.73 -32.95
CA GLU A 348 13.96 14.13 -33.09
C GLU A 348 12.78 15.11 -33.16
N PRO A 349 11.80 14.96 -34.08
CA PRO A 349 10.67 15.89 -34.14
C PRO A 349 9.78 15.81 -32.89
N TYR A 350 9.68 14.65 -32.24
CA TYR A 350 8.95 14.50 -30.98
C TYR A 350 9.60 15.27 -29.84
N ARG A 351 10.93 15.12 -29.64
CA ARG A 351 11.69 15.90 -28.67
C ARG A 351 11.57 17.40 -28.95
N ALA A 352 11.76 17.81 -30.20
CA ALA A 352 11.65 19.21 -30.60
C ALA A 352 10.25 19.80 -30.32
N ALA A 353 9.19 18.99 -30.46
CA ALA A 353 7.83 19.41 -30.11
C ALA A 353 7.67 19.67 -28.60
N LEU A 354 8.19 18.77 -27.76
CA LEU A 354 8.14 18.90 -26.29
C LEU A 354 9.01 20.07 -25.79
N GLU A 355 10.23 20.23 -26.30
CA GLU A 355 11.11 21.35 -25.95
C GLU A 355 10.50 22.68 -26.37
N SER A 356 9.91 22.75 -27.57
CA SER A 356 9.22 23.94 -28.02
C SER A 356 8.00 24.29 -27.14
N LEU A 357 7.24 23.29 -26.68
CA LEU A 357 6.13 23.51 -25.74
C LEU A 357 6.66 24.04 -24.40
N ARG A 358 7.69 23.40 -23.83
CA ARG A 358 8.32 23.82 -22.57
C ARG A 358 8.77 25.27 -22.63
N ASP A 359 9.50 25.64 -23.67
CA ASP A 359 10.07 26.98 -23.79
C ASP A 359 8.99 28.05 -23.98
N GLN A 360 7.95 27.76 -24.78
CA GLN A 360 6.79 28.63 -24.96
C GLN A 360 6.00 28.80 -23.65
N ALA A 361 5.71 27.70 -22.94
CA ALA A 361 5.00 27.72 -21.67
C ALA A 361 5.78 28.52 -20.61
N ARG A 362 7.07 28.26 -20.42
CA ARG A 362 7.95 28.99 -19.49
C ARG A 362 7.99 30.48 -19.81
N SER A 363 8.19 30.84 -21.07
CA SER A 363 8.18 32.25 -21.50
C SER A 363 6.86 32.93 -21.16
N THR A 364 5.74 32.22 -21.33
CA THR A 364 4.38 32.72 -21.08
C THR A 364 4.10 32.94 -19.60
N ILE A 365 4.52 32.01 -18.73
CA ILE A 365 4.22 32.07 -17.29
C ILE A 365 5.27 32.83 -16.47
N LYS A 366 6.44 33.17 -17.04
CA LYS A 366 7.54 33.86 -16.35
C LYS A 366 7.12 35.15 -15.60
N PRO A 367 6.27 36.04 -16.15
CA PRO A 367 5.85 37.25 -15.43
C PRO A 367 5.05 36.95 -14.15
N PHE A 368 4.34 35.82 -14.09
CA PHE A 368 3.51 35.43 -12.95
C PHE A 368 4.35 34.90 -11.79
N GLY A 369 5.41 34.12 -12.09
CA GLY A 369 6.36 33.67 -11.08
C GLY A 369 6.97 34.83 -10.30
N ASN A 370 7.43 35.88 -11.00
CA ASN A 370 7.99 37.10 -10.39
C ASN A 370 6.98 37.89 -9.53
N ARG A 371 5.68 37.67 -9.72
CA ARG A 371 4.63 38.29 -8.89
C ARG A 371 4.38 37.49 -7.62
N TRP A 372 4.38 36.17 -7.69
CA TRP A 372 4.00 35.30 -6.57
C TRP A 372 5.15 34.84 -5.69
N PHE A 373 6.38 34.83 -6.20
CA PHE A 373 7.56 34.38 -5.45
C PHE A 373 8.61 35.48 -5.36
N GLN A 374 9.28 35.55 -4.20
CA GLN A 374 10.37 36.50 -3.96
C GLN A 374 11.56 36.23 -4.88
N ASP A 375 11.87 34.94 -5.04
CA ASP A 375 12.80 34.39 -6.03
C ASP A 375 12.17 33.13 -6.63
N PRO A 376 11.67 33.18 -7.88
CA PRO A 376 11.02 32.03 -8.51
C PRO A 376 11.93 30.82 -8.70
N ASN A 377 13.24 31.02 -8.90
CA ASN A 377 14.17 29.91 -9.08
C ASN A 377 14.41 29.21 -7.74
N SER A 378 14.64 29.97 -6.68
CA SER A 378 14.76 29.42 -5.31
C SER A 378 13.46 28.72 -4.88
N ALA A 379 12.30 29.26 -5.26
CA ALA A 379 11.02 28.61 -5.02
C ALA A 379 10.93 27.25 -5.75
N LEU A 380 11.24 27.18 -7.05
CA LEU A 380 11.24 25.90 -7.77
C LEU A 380 12.22 24.88 -7.16
N GLU A 381 13.42 25.31 -6.78
CA GLU A 381 14.39 24.43 -6.11
C GLU A 381 13.85 23.88 -4.78
N ALA A 382 13.18 24.71 -3.98
CA ALA A 382 12.59 24.30 -2.70
C ALA A 382 11.29 23.50 -2.85
N TYR A 383 10.65 23.53 -4.02
CA TYR A 383 9.37 22.86 -4.28
C TYR A 383 9.47 21.33 -4.19
N GLY A 384 10.65 20.75 -4.39
CA GLY A 384 10.88 19.31 -4.26
C GLY A 384 10.42 18.72 -2.92
N HIS A 385 10.55 19.49 -1.82
CA HIS A 385 10.07 19.06 -0.50
C HIS A 385 8.53 19.02 -0.40
N ILE A 386 7.82 19.78 -1.24
CA ILE A 386 6.37 19.90 -1.25
C ILE A 386 5.72 18.82 -2.11
N LEU A 387 6.39 18.36 -3.17
CA LEU A 387 5.90 17.29 -4.04
C LEU A 387 5.51 16.04 -3.25
N GLU A 388 6.23 15.78 -2.16
CA GLU A 388 5.99 14.65 -1.27
C GLU A 388 5.31 15.04 0.06
N ASP A 389 5.14 16.34 0.36
CA ASP A 389 4.43 16.83 1.57
C ASP A 389 3.54 18.05 1.22
N PRO A 390 2.37 17.83 0.60
CA PRO A 390 1.47 18.91 0.22
C PRO A 390 0.97 19.73 1.42
N ASP A 391 0.89 19.13 2.61
CA ASP A 391 0.44 19.81 3.85
C ASP A 391 1.45 20.87 4.33
N ALA A 392 2.70 20.80 3.88
CA ALA A 392 3.72 21.81 4.14
C ALA A 392 3.59 23.06 3.25
N PHE A 393 2.78 23.04 2.18
CA PHE A 393 2.72 24.12 1.19
C PHE A 393 2.44 25.49 1.81
N GLY A 394 1.51 25.58 2.76
CA GLY A 394 1.18 26.85 3.41
C GLY A 394 2.37 27.48 4.14
N ARG A 395 3.12 26.68 4.91
CA ARG A 395 4.33 27.15 5.61
C ARG A 395 5.47 27.47 4.64
N TRP A 396 5.60 26.67 3.59
CA TRP A 396 6.59 26.88 2.54
C TRP A 396 6.32 28.19 1.77
N LEU A 397 5.05 28.49 1.47
CA LEU A 397 4.64 29.70 0.77
C LEU A 397 4.85 30.95 1.63
N GLU A 398 4.79 30.85 2.96
CA GLU A 398 5.20 31.94 3.85
C GLU A 398 6.68 32.33 3.65
N ALA A 399 7.55 31.34 3.46
CA ALA A 399 8.98 31.56 3.30
C ALA A 399 9.35 32.06 1.88
N HIS A 400 8.72 31.53 0.84
CA HIS A 400 9.11 31.79 -0.55
C HIS A 400 8.19 32.77 -1.30
N GLY A 401 6.95 32.94 -0.83
CA GLY A 401 5.93 33.75 -1.48
C GLY A 401 6.08 35.25 -1.23
N THR A 402 5.59 36.05 -2.18
CA THR A 402 5.30 37.47 -1.98
C THR A 402 3.95 37.63 -1.25
N ALA A 403 3.57 38.86 -0.92
CA ALA A 403 2.23 39.13 -0.38
C ALA A 403 1.12 38.73 -1.37
N GLU A 404 1.33 38.92 -2.68
CA GLU A 404 0.38 38.48 -3.71
C GLU A 404 0.33 36.95 -3.81
N GLY A 405 1.47 36.26 -3.76
CA GLY A 405 1.50 34.80 -3.80
C GLY A 405 0.76 34.15 -2.63
N ARG A 406 0.92 34.70 -1.42
CA ARG A 406 0.19 34.25 -0.22
C ARG A 406 -1.31 34.51 -0.29
N ALA A 407 -1.73 35.58 -0.97
CA ALA A 407 -3.14 35.87 -1.18
C ALA A 407 -3.78 34.95 -2.23
N ASP A 408 -3.04 34.65 -3.31
CA ASP A 408 -3.49 33.82 -4.44
C ASP A 408 -2.81 32.43 -4.45
N GLN A 409 -2.85 31.71 -3.32
CA GLN A 409 -2.11 30.45 -3.14
C GLN A 409 -2.40 29.40 -4.22
N SER A 410 -3.65 29.31 -4.67
CA SER A 410 -4.06 28.38 -5.74
C SER A 410 -3.34 28.67 -7.06
N LYS A 411 -3.17 29.94 -7.44
CA LYS A 411 -2.47 30.31 -8.67
C LYS A 411 -0.95 30.19 -8.54
N ALA A 412 -0.42 30.50 -7.35
CA ALA A 412 0.98 30.26 -7.05
C ALA A 412 1.32 28.76 -7.17
N ASN A 413 0.45 27.88 -6.64
CA ASN A 413 0.59 26.44 -6.79
C ASN A 413 0.46 25.99 -8.25
N GLN A 414 -0.54 26.53 -8.96
CA GLN A 414 -0.74 26.25 -10.39
C GLN A 414 0.51 26.56 -11.22
N TRP A 415 1.22 27.65 -10.92
CA TRP A 415 2.49 27.99 -11.57
C TRP A 415 3.58 26.94 -11.34
N LEU A 416 3.72 26.45 -10.10
CA LEU A 416 4.69 25.40 -9.75
C LEU A 416 4.34 24.07 -10.44
N GLU A 417 3.06 23.70 -10.46
CA GLU A 417 2.57 22.49 -11.11
C GLU A 417 2.78 22.51 -12.63
N ILE A 418 2.65 23.67 -13.30
CA ILE A 418 3.02 23.78 -14.71
C ILE A 418 4.48 23.39 -14.91
N HIS A 419 5.40 23.92 -14.10
CA HIS A 419 6.83 23.57 -14.19
C HIS A 419 7.07 22.08 -13.93
N ARG A 420 6.43 21.48 -12.92
CA ARG A 420 6.51 20.05 -12.64
C ARG A 420 6.12 19.21 -13.85
N HIS A 421 4.98 19.49 -14.47
CA HIS A 421 4.48 18.71 -15.60
C HIS A 421 5.25 18.94 -16.90
N LEU A 422 5.84 20.13 -17.09
CA LEU A 422 6.76 20.37 -18.19
C LEU A 422 8.05 19.54 -18.09
N MET A 423 8.48 19.16 -16.90
CA MET A 423 9.60 18.23 -16.71
C MET A 423 9.15 16.77 -16.79
N ALA A 424 7.98 16.45 -16.21
CA ALA A 424 7.41 15.09 -16.23
C ALA A 424 7.14 14.54 -17.65
N MET A 425 7.04 15.38 -18.68
CA MET A 425 6.89 14.93 -20.08
C MET A 425 8.20 14.48 -20.74
N PHE A 426 9.32 14.39 -20.01
CA PHE A 426 10.64 13.98 -20.53
C PHE A 426 11.17 12.65 -19.95
N THR A 427 10.29 11.77 -19.45
CA THR A 427 10.71 10.44 -18.94
C THR A 427 11.46 9.62 -20.00
N SER A 428 12.59 9.00 -19.63
CA SER A 428 13.45 8.30 -20.60
C SER A 428 12.74 7.16 -21.36
N CYS A 429 11.81 6.45 -20.70
CA CYS A 429 11.10 5.28 -21.24
C CYS A 429 10.30 5.60 -22.51
N ALA A 430 9.83 6.85 -22.65
CA ALA A 430 9.09 7.29 -23.82
C ALA A 430 9.90 7.25 -25.13
N TRP A 431 11.22 7.11 -25.08
CA TRP A 431 12.08 6.97 -26.26
C TRP A 431 12.63 5.55 -26.47
N PHE A 432 12.38 4.63 -25.54
CA PHE A 432 13.03 3.32 -25.54
C PHE A 432 12.53 2.42 -26.68
N PHE A 433 11.21 2.33 -26.84
CA PHE A 433 10.55 1.48 -27.83
C PHE A 433 10.57 2.09 -29.23
N ASP A 434 10.18 1.29 -30.22
CA ASP A 434 10.30 1.62 -31.63
C ASP A 434 9.18 2.56 -32.14
N GLU A 435 8.09 2.72 -31.38
CA GLU A 435 6.88 3.44 -31.79
C GLU A 435 6.44 4.50 -30.77
N VAL A 436 6.08 5.68 -31.28
CA VAL A 436 5.69 6.86 -30.49
C VAL A 436 4.27 6.76 -29.92
N THR A 437 3.43 5.84 -30.39
CA THR A 437 2.10 5.60 -29.80
C THR A 437 2.09 4.52 -28.71
N GLY A 438 3.26 4.15 -28.17
CA GLY A 438 3.39 3.25 -27.03
C GLY A 438 2.80 3.83 -25.74
N ILE A 439 2.67 3.01 -24.70
CA ILE A 439 2.06 3.45 -23.43
C ILE A 439 2.88 4.56 -22.77
N GLU A 440 4.20 4.53 -22.87
CA GLU A 440 5.12 5.48 -22.23
C GLU A 440 5.10 6.87 -22.90
N PRO A 441 5.22 7.01 -24.24
CA PRO A 441 4.98 8.29 -24.88
C PRO A 441 3.60 8.91 -24.57
N LEU A 442 2.55 8.08 -24.50
CA LEU A 442 1.20 8.58 -24.19
C LEU A 442 1.13 9.18 -22.78
N GLN A 443 1.89 8.67 -21.80
CA GLN A 443 1.99 9.31 -20.48
C GLN A 443 2.63 10.70 -20.57
N ASN A 444 3.70 10.86 -21.36
CA ASN A 444 4.31 12.18 -21.57
C ASN A 444 3.31 13.16 -22.21
N ILE A 445 2.47 12.69 -23.15
CA ILE A 445 1.41 13.52 -23.75
C ILE A 445 0.35 13.93 -22.73
N ARG A 446 -0.03 13.08 -21.76
CA ARG A 446 -0.97 13.46 -20.69
C ARG A 446 -0.42 14.64 -19.87
N HIS A 447 0.85 14.60 -19.50
CA HIS A 447 1.51 15.70 -18.78
C HIS A 447 1.64 16.98 -19.64
N ALA A 448 1.96 16.83 -20.93
CA ALA A 448 1.99 17.96 -21.87
C ALA A 448 0.60 18.63 -22.01
N ALA A 449 -0.47 17.83 -22.16
CA ALA A 449 -1.84 18.32 -22.27
C ALA A 449 -2.30 19.04 -20.99
N TYR A 450 -2.01 18.48 -19.82
CA TYR A 450 -2.26 19.14 -18.55
C TYR A 450 -1.54 20.49 -18.45
N ALA A 451 -0.23 20.53 -18.75
CA ALA A 451 0.54 21.77 -18.72
C ALA A 451 -0.04 22.83 -19.68
N VAL A 452 -0.43 22.46 -20.89
CA VAL A 452 -1.11 23.35 -21.85
C VAL A 452 -2.41 23.90 -21.27
N ALA A 453 -3.26 23.04 -20.71
CA ALA A 453 -4.54 23.45 -20.11
C ALA A 453 -4.33 24.42 -18.94
N GLN A 454 -3.35 24.13 -18.07
CA GLN A 454 -3.01 25.00 -16.93
C GLN A 454 -2.43 26.34 -17.39
N VAL A 455 -1.60 26.39 -18.43
CA VAL A 455 -1.09 27.65 -19.02
C VAL A 455 -2.24 28.49 -19.58
N GLN A 456 -3.16 27.87 -20.33
CA GLN A 456 -4.35 28.53 -20.86
C GLN A 456 -5.22 29.09 -19.73
N GLN A 457 -5.45 28.33 -18.66
CA GLN A 457 -6.25 28.76 -17.52
C GLN A 457 -5.58 29.92 -16.76
N LEU A 458 -4.25 29.85 -16.57
CA LEU A 458 -3.49 30.84 -15.82
C LEU A 458 -3.33 32.17 -16.57
N THR A 459 -3.12 32.11 -17.88
CA THR A 459 -2.65 33.25 -18.68
C THR A 459 -3.60 33.67 -19.80
N GLY A 460 -4.52 32.79 -20.21
CA GLY A 460 -5.38 32.97 -21.37
C GLY A 460 -4.72 32.66 -22.72
N VAL A 461 -3.44 32.27 -22.75
CA VAL A 461 -2.69 31.98 -23.97
C VAL A 461 -2.83 30.52 -24.37
N ASP A 462 -3.28 30.29 -25.62
CA ASP A 462 -3.52 28.95 -26.16
C ASP A 462 -2.27 28.42 -26.84
N LEU A 463 -1.65 27.39 -26.23
CA LEU A 463 -0.52 26.66 -26.79
C LEU A 463 -0.95 25.33 -27.44
N ALA A 464 -2.23 24.95 -27.35
CA ALA A 464 -2.71 23.64 -27.77
C ALA A 464 -2.62 23.47 -29.28
N ALA A 465 -3.03 24.49 -30.05
CA ALA A 465 -3.09 24.40 -31.51
C ALA A 465 -1.71 24.12 -32.15
N ASP A 466 -0.66 24.83 -31.71
CA ASP A 466 0.70 24.64 -32.23
C ASP A 466 1.28 23.28 -31.84
N PHE A 467 1.13 22.88 -30.57
CA PHE A 467 1.64 21.59 -30.11
C PHE A 467 0.93 20.41 -30.79
N ARG A 468 -0.41 20.46 -30.89
CA ARG A 468 -1.21 19.45 -31.61
C ARG A 468 -0.79 19.31 -33.07
N ALA A 469 -0.52 20.42 -33.77
CA ALA A 469 -0.06 20.40 -35.16
C ALA A 469 1.34 19.77 -35.33
N LYS A 470 2.21 19.85 -34.30
CA LYS A 470 3.50 19.16 -34.30
C LYS A 470 3.34 17.66 -34.09
N LEU A 471 2.45 17.24 -33.17
CA LEU A 471 2.14 15.82 -32.95
C LEU A 471 1.58 15.15 -34.20
N GLU A 472 0.68 15.83 -34.92
CA GLU A 472 0.07 15.31 -36.15
C GLU A 472 1.10 14.99 -37.24
N ARG A 473 2.21 15.75 -37.29
CA ARG A 473 3.26 15.63 -38.32
C ARG A 473 4.38 14.64 -37.96
N LEU A 474 4.31 13.98 -36.80
CA LEU A 474 5.35 13.03 -36.40
C LEU A 474 5.42 11.85 -37.38
N PRO A 475 6.62 11.43 -37.81
CA PRO A 475 6.78 10.24 -38.64
C PRO A 475 6.65 8.98 -37.77
N SER A 476 5.42 8.65 -37.34
CA SER A 476 5.08 7.40 -36.65
C SER A 476 5.07 6.21 -37.63
N ASN A 477 5.33 4.99 -37.13
CA ASN A 477 5.21 3.77 -37.91
C ASN A 477 3.74 3.32 -38.09
N VAL A 478 2.83 3.74 -37.21
CA VAL A 478 1.42 3.28 -37.19
C VAL A 478 0.37 4.38 -37.28
N GLY A 479 0.79 5.65 -37.24
CA GLY A 479 -0.11 6.83 -37.23
C GLY A 479 -0.06 7.57 -35.89
N THR A 480 -0.51 8.83 -35.88
CA THR A 480 -0.40 9.72 -34.69
C THR A 480 -1.73 9.87 -33.96
N GLU A 481 -2.79 9.20 -34.41
CA GLU A 481 -4.15 9.31 -33.86
C GLU A 481 -4.22 9.04 -32.35
N PRO A 482 -3.54 8.02 -31.77
CA PRO A 482 -3.55 7.79 -30.32
C PRO A 482 -2.96 8.95 -29.52
N LEU A 483 -1.91 9.60 -30.04
CA LEU A 483 -1.30 10.78 -29.41
C LEU A 483 -2.28 11.95 -29.42
N LEU A 484 -2.91 12.21 -30.57
CA LEU A 484 -3.87 13.30 -30.72
C LEU A 484 -5.11 13.10 -29.84
N GLN A 485 -5.64 11.88 -29.78
CA GLN A 485 -6.77 11.54 -28.91
C GLN A 485 -6.42 11.73 -27.43
N THR A 486 -5.25 11.26 -27.02
CA THR A 486 -4.78 11.43 -25.63
C THR A 486 -4.59 12.90 -25.30
N PHE A 487 -3.97 13.67 -26.20
CA PHE A 487 -3.79 15.10 -26.02
C PHE A 487 -5.13 15.83 -25.89
N ASP A 488 -6.04 15.62 -26.84
CA ASP A 488 -7.35 16.27 -26.88
C ASP A 488 -8.20 15.91 -25.64
N GLN A 489 -8.16 14.64 -25.20
CA GLN A 489 -8.85 14.17 -23.99
C GLN A 489 -8.34 14.86 -22.72
N TYR A 490 -7.03 15.06 -22.59
CA TYR A 490 -6.40 15.57 -21.38
C TYR A 490 -6.27 17.11 -21.32
N LEU A 491 -6.75 17.83 -22.35
CA LEU A 491 -6.87 19.30 -22.31
C LEU A 491 -7.94 19.79 -21.31
N GLN A 492 -8.80 18.90 -20.81
CA GLN A 492 -9.86 19.23 -19.86
C GLN A 492 -9.86 18.24 -18.69
N ALA A 493 -10.23 18.72 -17.50
CA ALA A 493 -10.40 17.87 -16.34
C ALA A 493 -11.54 16.86 -16.58
N PRO A 494 -11.36 15.56 -16.27
CA PRO A 494 -12.42 14.59 -16.39
C PRO A 494 -13.55 14.89 -15.39
N PRO A 495 -14.82 14.59 -15.73
CA PRO A 495 -15.91 14.62 -14.75
C PRO A 495 -15.59 13.62 -13.61
N SER A 496 -15.86 14.00 -12.36
CA SER A 496 -15.59 13.19 -11.17
C SER A 496 -16.19 11.79 -11.31
N LYS A 497 -15.36 10.74 -11.27
CA LYS A 497 -15.80 9.34 -11.35
C LYS A 497 -15.93 8.73 -9.94
N GLY A 498 -17.07 8.10 -9.65
CA GLY A 498 -17.24 7.16 -8.54
C GLY A 498 -16.58 5.79 -8.81
N HIS A 499 -16.57 4.92 -7.78
CA HIS A 499 -16.12 3.52 -7.84
C HIS A 499 -17.18 2.62 -8.52
N PRO A 500 -16.82 1.35 -8.82
CA PRO A 500 -16.20 0.93 -10.06
C PRO A 500 -17.09 1.15 -11.30
N SER A 501 -16.45 1.64 -12.36
CA SER A 501 -16.94 1.58 -13.75
C SER A 501 -17.47 0.20 -14.12
N ALA A 502 -18.42 0.15 -15.07
CA ALA A 502 -19.00 -1.06 -15.70
C ALA A 502 -17.98 -2.07 -16.30
N THR A 503 -16.67 -1.78 -16.19
CA THR A 503 -15.52 -2.54 -16.70
C THR A 503 -14.83 -3.44 -15.65
N SER A 504 -15.16 -3.40 -14.35
CA SER A 504 -14.49 -4.25 -13.34
C SER A 504 -14.95 -5.72 -13.40
N PRO A 505 -14.07 -6.72 -13.44
CA PRO A 505 -14.45 -8.13 -13.57
C PRO A 505 -15.14 -8.70 -12.31
N ARG A 506 -15.91 -9.77 -12.51
CA ARG A 506 -16.62 -10.47 -11.43
C ARG A 506 -15.62 -11.22 -10.54
N ALA A 507 -15.84 -11.21 -9.23
CA ALA A 507 -14.96 -11.81 -8.24
C ALA A 507 -15.77 -12.51 -7.13
N ALA A 508 -15.04 -13.22 -6.27
CA ALA A 508 -15.58 -13.83 -5.05
C ALA A 508 -14.66 -13.59 -3.84
N GLY A 509 -15.25 -13.62 -2.65
CA GLY A 509 -14.55 -13.52 -1.37
C GLY A 509 -15.03 -14.54 -0.34
N VAL A 510 -14.36 -14.55 0.81
CA VAL A 510 -14.69 -15.42 1.95
C VAL A 510 -14.95 -14.59 3.20
N LEU A 511 -16.07 -14.85 3.87
CA LEU A 511 -16.36 -14.34 5.21
C LEU A 511 -15.74 -15.31 6.24
N LEU A 512 -14.69 -14.86 6.91
CA LEU A 512 -13.98 -15.62 7.94
C LEU A 512 -13.53 -14.68 9.07
N PRO A 513 -14.23 -14.67 10.22
CA PRO A 513 -13.82 -13.88 11.38
C PRO A 513 -12.45 -14.29 11.92
N VAL A 514 -11.62 -13.33 12.32
CA VAL A 514 -10.27 -13.61 12.89
C VAL A 514 -10.34 -14.49 14.15
N SER A 515 -11.37 -14.30 14.98
CA SER A 515 -11.60 -15.12 16.17
C SER A 515 -11.93 -16.59 15.88
N ALA A 516 -12.29 -16.90 14.63
CA ALA A 516 -12.53 -18.27 14.15
C ALA A 516 -11.28 -18.94 13.58
N LEU A 517 -10.18 -18.22 13.37
CA LEU A 517 -8.95 -18.79 12.83
C LEU A 517 -8.36 -19.88 13.73
N VAL A 518 -7.61 -20.77 13.09
CA VAL A 518 -6.81 -21.78 13.78
C VAL A 518 -5.68 -21.09 14.55
N GLY A 519 -5.43 -21.50 15.79
CA GLY A 519 -4.38 -20.90 16.61
C GLY A 519 -4.42 -21.40 18.05
N PRO A 520 -3.28 -21.38 18.77
CA PRO A 520 -3.23 -21.82 20.15
C PRO A 520 -3.98 -20.86 21.06
N GLY A 521 -4.50 -21.41 22.16
CA GLY A 521 -5.18 -20.66 23.20
C GLY A 521 -6.72 -20.66 23.10
N PRO A 522 -7.36 -19.84 23.94
CA PRO A 522 -8.81 -19.91 24.18
C PRO A 522 -9.65 -19.38 23.02
N ILE A 523 -9.11 -18.57 22.11
CA ILE A 523 -9.80 -18.03 20.92
C ILE A 523 -8.87 -18.08 19.71
N GLY A 524 -9.45 -17.99 18.50
CA GLY A 524 -8.69 -17.80 17.26
C GLY A 524 -7.83 -16.54 17.30
N SER A 525 -6.78 -16.52 16.47
CA SER A 525 -5.76 -15.47 16.51
C SER A 525 -5.09 -15.27 15.17
N LEU A 526 -4.32 -14.19 15.06
CA LEU A 526 -3.55 -13.84 13.88
C LEU A 526 -2.47 -14.85 13.50
N ASP A 527 -2.13 -15.79 14.38
CA ASP A 527 -1.22 -16.90 14.08
C ASP A 527 -1.68 -17.81 12.93
N GLY A 528 -2.99 -17.86 12.63
CA GLY A 528 -3.56 -18.70 11.56
C GLY A 528 -3.97 -17.91 10.31
N ALA A 529 -3.64 -16.62 10.24
CA ALA A 529 -4.08 -15.76 9.15
C ALA A 529 -3.29 -15.99 7.86
N ILE A 530 -2.00 -16.35 7.96
CA ILE A 530 -1.14 -16.62 6.80
C ILE A 530 -1.68 -17.81 6.01
N GLU A 531 -1.99 -18.92 6.69
CA GLU A 531 -2.52 -20.13 6.05
C GLU A 531 -3.90 -19.88 5.42
N ALA A 532 -4.73 -19.05 6.05
CA ALA A 532 -6.01 -18.65 5.50
C ALA A 532 -5.85 -17.80 4.23
N ILE A 533 -4.94 -16.82 4.23
CA ILE A 533 -4.62 -15.98 3.08
C ILE A 533 -4.09 -16.82 1.92
N ASP A 534 -3.17 -17.74 2.18
CA ASP A 534 -2.59 -18.63 1.16
C ASP A 534 -3.69 -19.46 0.50
N TRP A 535 -4.52 -20.13 1.31
CA TRP A 535 -5.62 -20.94 0.79
C TRP A 535 -6.62 -20.10 -0.03
N MET A 536 -7.02 -18.92 0.47
CA MET A 536 -7.95 -18.05 -0.26
C MET A 536 -7.38 -17.60 -1.60
N SER A 537 -6.13 -17.14 -1.60
CA SER A 537 -5.42 -16.70 -2.80
C SER A 537 -5.25 -17.82 -3.82
N ASP A 538 -4.85 -19.03 -3.38
CA ASP A 538 -4.63 -20.18 -4.26
C ASP A 538 -5.95 -20.69 -4.86
N ALA A 539 -7.02 -20.70 -4.06
CA ALA A 539 -8.37 -21.01 -4.53
C ALA A 539 -8.91 -19.98 -5.54
N GLY A 540 -8.34 -18.77 -5.57
CA GLY A 540 -8.68 -17.70 -6.50
C GLY A 540 -9.67 -16.67 -5.98
N PHE A 541 -9.92 -16.64 -4.65
CA PHE A 541 -10.66 -15.57 -4.02
C PHE A 541 -9.87 -14.26 -4.06
N LYS A 542 -10.59 -13.14 -4.07
CA LYS A 542 -10.02 -11.78 -4.10
C LYS A 542 -10.20 -11.01 -2.81
N THR A 543 -11.17 -11.42 -2.00
CA THR A 543 -11.52 -10.69 -0.79
C THR A 543 -11.60 -11.61 0.43
N TRP A 544 -11.02 -11.17 1.53
CA TRP A 544 -11.24 -11.72 2.87
C TRP A 544 -12.08 -10.73 3.68
N GLN A 545 -13.35 -11.06 3.90
CA GLN A 545 -14.21 -10.28 4.79
C GLN A 545 -14.05 -10.76 6.23
N ILE A 546 -13.79 -9.81 7.12
CA ILE A 546 -13.68 -10.02 8.57
C ILE A 546 -14.81 -9.30 9.30
N LEU A 547 -14.99 -9.64 10.57
CA LEU A 547 -15.83 -8.89 11.50
C LEU A 547 -14.98 -7.80 12.20
N PRO A 548 -15.59 -6.90 12.99
CA PRO A 548 -14.84 -5.82 13.63
C PRO A 548 -13.67 -6.37 14.48
N LEU A 549 -12.50 -5.73 14.34
CA LEU A 549 -11.26 -6.12 15.04
C LEU A 549 -11.14 -5.54 16.46
N GLY A 550 -12.16 -4.78 16.88
CA GLY A 550 -12.19 -4.13 18.18
C GLY A 550 -12.19 -5.13 19.34
N PRO A 551 -11.66 -4.74 20.51
CA PRO A 551 -11.80 -5.50 21.74
C PRO A 551 -13.28 -5.81 22.04
N THR A 552 -13.60 -7.07 22.34
CA THR A 552 -14.98 -7.49 22.60
C THR A 552 -15.37 -7.30 24.07
N ASP A 553 -16.67 -7.35 24.34
CA ASP A 553 -17.18 -7.58 25.68
C ASP A 553 -16.95 -9.04 26.14
N ARG A 554 -17.47 -9.38 27.34
CA ARG A 554 -17.38 -10.72 27.92
C ARG A 554 -18.19 -11.79 27.16
N HIS A 555 -19.15 -11.36 26.36
CA HIS A 555 -19.98 -12.23 25.52
C HIS A 555 -19.33 -12.49 24.16
N GLY A 556 -18.22 -11.80 23.86
CA GLY A 556 -17.43 -12.01 22.65
C GLY A 556 -17.95 -11.24 21.44
N SER A 557 -18.90 -10.33 21.61
CA SER A 557 -19.46 -9.59 20.48
C SER A 557 -18.45 -8.58 19.93
N PRO A 558 -18.08 -8.66 18.63
CA PRO A 558 -17.22 -7.67 18.00
C PRO A 558 -17.94 -6.32 17.76
N TYR A 559 -19.28 -6.30 17.84
CA TYR A 559 -20.11 -5.10 17.72
C TYR A 559 -20.27 -4.35 19.06
N SER A 560 -19.74 -4.89 20.15
CA SER A 560 -19.79 -4.32 21.51
C SER A 560 -18.37 -4.09 22.01
N SER A 561 -17.73 -3.03 21.48
CA SER A 561 -16.34 -2.70 21.81
C SER A 561 -16.21 -1.54 22.79
N TRP A 562 -15.26 -1.66 23.71
CA TRP A 562 -14.87 -0.56 24.60
C TRP A 562 -13.99 0.50 23.92
N SER A 563 -13.62 0.31 22.65
CA SER A 563 -12.88 1.30 21.87
C SER A 563 -13.14 1.16 20.37
N ALA A 564 -13.55 2.26 19.73
CA ALA A 564 -13.75 2.31 18.29
C ALA A 564 -12.44 2.37 17.48
N LEU A 565 -11.31 2.66 18.12
CA LEU A 565 -10.01 2.90 17.47
C LEU A 565 -8.94 1.84 17.77
N SER A 566 -9.15 1.03 18.80
CA SER A 566 -8.18 0.04 19.27
C SER A 566 -8.43 -1.32 18.65
N GLY A 567 -7.36 -2.02 18.28
CA GLY A 567 -7.45 -3.44 17.93
C GLY A 567 -7.46 -4.34 19.17
N ASN A 568 -7.92 -5.58 19.02
CA ASN A 568 -8.13 -6.50 20.14
C ASN A 568 -6.86 -7.27 20.54
N PRO A 569 -6.25 -7.01 21.71
CA PRO A 569 -5.06 -7.76 22.14
C PRO A 569 -5.32 -9.25 22.33
N ALA A 570 -6.57 -9.68 22.53
CA ALA A 570 -6.91 -11.10 22.61
C ALA A 570 -6.69 -11.83 21.27
N LEU A 571 -6.65 -11.13 20.14
CA LEU A 571 -6.40 -11.72 18.82
C LEU A 571 -4.90 -11.88 18.51
N VAL A 572 -4.01 -11.33 19.35
CA VAL A 572 -2.56 -11.51 19.19
C VAL A 572 -2.20 -13.00 19.25
N GLY A 573 -1.34 -13.40 18.31
CA GLY A 573 -0.81 -14.74 18.18
C GLY A 573 0.23 -15.04 19.26
N LEU A 574 0.05 -16.15 19.97
CA LEU A 574 1.00 -16.55 21.01
C LEU A 574 2.27 -17.16 20.40
N ARG A 575 2.17 -17.81 19.23
CA ARG A 575 3.36 -18.27 18.48
C ARG A 575 4.16 -17.08 17.99
N TRP A 576 3.48 -16.09 17.41
CA TRP A 576 4.13 -14.88 16.96
C TRP A 576 4.88 -14.17 18.09
N LEU A 577 4.30 -14.00 19.28
CA LEU A 577 4.99 -13.40 20.43
C LEU A 577 6.24 -14.18 20.86
N ARG A 578 6.21 -15.51 20.78
CA ARG A 578 7.38 -16.36 21.02
C ARG A 578 8.44 -16.16 19.94
N ASP A 579 8.05 -16.12 18.69
CA ASP A 579 8.97 -15.95 17.55
C ASP A 579 9.63 -14.55 17.56
N GLN A 580 8.96 -13.55 18.15
CA GLN A 580 9.55 -12.25 18.47
C GLN A 580 10.42 -12.25 19.74
N GLY A 581 10.62 -13.37 20.44
CA GLY A 581 11.40 -13.42 21.68
C GLY A 581 10.77 -12.68 22.86
N LEU A 582 9.48 -12.37 22.81
CA LEU A 582 8.76 -11.60 23.84
C LEU A 582 8.01 -12.47 24.86
N ALA A 583 7.82 -13.76 24.55
CA ALA A 583 7.17 -14.74 25.41
C ALA A 583 7.85 -16.11 25.32
N ASP A 584 7.82 -16.88 26.41
CA ASP A 584 8.28 -18.27 26.42
C ASP A 584 7.31 -19.21 25.69
N THR A 585 7.81 -20.35 25.21
CA THR A 585 7.07 -21.38 24.46
C THR A 585 5.90 -21.98 25.26
N PRO A 586 4.63 -21.77 24.87
CA PRO A 586 3.52 -22.49 25.48
C PRO A 586 3.07 -23.66 24.59
N GLU A 587 3.04 -24.88 25.15
CA GLU A 587 2.14 -25.95 24.65
C GLU A 587 0.70 -25.59 25.06
N ASP A 588 0.08 -24.61 24.41
CA ASP A 588 -1.35 -24.35 24.64
C ASP A 588 -2.20 -25.22 23.73
N ARG A 589 -3.11 -25.99 24.34
CA ARG A 589 -4.12 -26.76 23.62
C ARG A 589 -5.00 -25.82 22.79
N VAL A 590 -5.24 -26.18 21.53
CA VAL A 590 -6.23 -25.52 20.69
C VAL A 590 -7.61 -25.84 21.24
N SER A 591 -8.37 -24.80 21.62
CA SER A 591 -9.77 -24.97 22.00
C SER A 591 -10.65 -25.18 20.77
N ALA A 592 -11.59 -26.11 20.81
CA ALA A 592 -12.51 -26.37 19.70
C ALA A 592 -13.53 -25.24 19.47
N ARG A 593 -13.85 -24.47 20.51
CA ARG A 593 -14.68 -23.25 20.47
C ARG A 593 -13.97 -22.10 21.17
N SER A 594 -14.31 -20.86 20.83
CA SER A 594 -13.77 -19.66 21.45
C SER A 594 -14.34 -19.48 22.87
N ASP A 595 -13.46 -19.31 23.85
CA ASP A 595 -13.77 -19.00 25.25
C ASP A 595 -13.32 -17.57 25.55
N TYR A 596 -14.26 -16.62 25.42
CA TYR A 596 -13.99 -15.19 25.58
C TYR A 596 -13.67 -14.81 27.03
N GLY A 597 -14.24 -15.49 28.02
CA GLY A 597 -13.87 -15.31 29.43
C GLY A 597 -12.40 -15.62 29.65
N ALA A 598 -11.95 -16.79 29.20
CA ALA A 598 -10.53 -17.14 29.25
C ALA A 598 -9.64 -16.23 28.40
N ALA A 599 -10.13 -15.72 27.27
CA ALA A 599 -9.38 -14.78 26.44
C ALA A 599 -9.09 -13.49 27.20
N LEU A 600 -10.12 -12.90 27.81
CA LEU A 600 -10.01 -11.66 28.57
C LEU A 600 -9.19 -11.84 29.86
N ASP A 601 -9.42 -12.92 30.60
CA ASP A 601 -8.81 -13.12 31.92
C ASP A 601 -7.38 -13.66 31.84
N ARG A 602 -7.06 -14.50 30.84
CA ARG A 602 -5.78 -15.22 30.76
C ARG A 602 -4.94 -14.82 29.55
N LYS A 603 -5.54 -14.72 28.36
CA LYS A 603 -4.77 -14.45 27.13
C LYS A 603 -4.31 -13.00 27.07
N VAL A 604 -5.18 -12.04 27.37
CA VAL A 604 -4.80 -10.61 27.42
C VAL A 604 -3.71 -10.38 28.47
N ASP A 605 -3.76 -11.02 29.63
CA ASP A 605 -2.71 -10.94 30.65
C ASP A 605 -1.34 -11.48 30.13
N ARG A 606 -1.35 -12.55 29.32
CA ARG A 606 -0.13 -13.04 28.63
C ARG A 606 0.42 -12.00 27.65
N VAL A 607 -0.43 -11.36 26.87
CA VAL A 607 -0.02 -10.29 25.94
C VAL A 607 0.54 -9.09 26.72
N CYS A 608 -0.07 -8.72 27.85
CA CYS A 608 0.47 -7.69 28.74
C CYS A 608 1.82 -8.07 29.36
N ARG A 609 2.09 -9.36 29.64
CA ARG A 609 3.43 -9.83 30.03
C ARG A 609 4.44 -9.66 28.90
N ALA A 610 4.08 -10.03 27.67
CA ALA A 610 4.95 -9.85 26.51
C ALA A 610 5.22 -8.35 26.24
N ALA A 611 4.20 -7.50 26.42
CA ALA A 611 4.34 -6.05 26.34
C ALA A 611 5.34 -5.51 27.38
N ARG A 612 5.29 -5.99 28.63
CA ARG A 612 6.30 -5.66 29.65
C ARG A 612 7.69 -6.17 29.28
N SER A 613 7.79 -7.34 28.66
CA SER A 613 9.06 -7.88 28.15
C SER A 613 9.66 -6.95 27.09
N LEU A 614 8.86 -6.50 26.12
CA LEU A 614 9.27 -5.54 25.10
C LEU A 614 9.76 -4.22 25.72
N LEU A 615 9.03 -3.69 26.70
CA LEU A 615 9.40 -2.46 27.40
C LEU A 615 10.72 -2.60 28.18
N ALA A 616 11.07 -3.81 28.62
CA ALA A 616 12.32 -4.10 29.32
C ALA A 616 13.52 -4.34 28.38
N GLN A 617 13.31 -4.42 27.06
CA GLN A 617 14.33 -4.68 26.05
C GLN A 617 14.46 -3.48 25.09
N PRO A 618 15.17 -2.40 25.45
CA PRO A 618 15.27 -1.19 24.63
C PRO A 618 15.99 -1.41 23.29
N ASP A 619 16.89 -2.39 23.22
CA ASP A 619 17.62 -2.75 22.00
C ASP A 619 16.82 -3.69 21.08
N HIS A 620 15.62 -4.12 21.49
CA HIS A 620 14.78 -4.97 20.67
C HIS A 620 14.24 -4.19 19.46
N PRO A 621 14.28 -4.74 18.21
CA PRO A 621 13.82 -4.00 17.03
C PRO A 621 12.38 -3.48 17.12
N LEU A 622 11.49 -4.21 17.79
CA LEU A 622 10.12 -3.75 18.02
C LEU A 622 10.00 -2.60 19.02
N HIS A 623 11.01 -2.34 19.85
CA HIS A 623 10.96 -1.27 20.86
C HIS A 623 11.00 0.10 20.20
N GLU A 624 11.92 0.31 19.25
CA GLU A 624 11.98 1.54 18.45
C GLU A 624 10.66 1.76 17.70
N ARG A 625 10.14 0.70 17.08
CA ARG A 625 8.87 0.75 16.34
C ARG A 625 7.68 1.04 17.24
N TYR A 626 7.71 0.57 18.49
CA TYR A 626 6.72 0.93 19.51
C TYR A 626 6.79 2.42 19.86
N LEU A 627 7.99 2.99 20.03
CA LEU A 627 8.15 4.42 20.34
C LEU A 627 7.64 5.29 19.18
N ASP A 628 7.98 4.93 17.94
CA ASP A 628 7.51 5.63 16.74
C ASP A 628 5.99 5.49 16.55
N TRP A 629 5.44 4.31 16.83
CA TRP A 629 4.00 4.07 16.80
C TRP A 629 3.31 4.92 17.86
N LYS A 630 3.80 4.89 19.10
CA LYS A 630 3.25 5.64 20.23
C LYS A 630 3.25 7.16 19.96
N ALA A 631 4.27 7.69 19.31
CA ALA A 631 4.35 9.11 18.96
C ALA A 631 3.30 9.54 17.92
N ARG A 632 2.81 8.60 17.09
CA ARG A 632 1.85 8.86 15.99
C ARG A 632 0.39 8.56 16.33
N HIS A 633 0.12 7.86 17.43
CA HIS A 633 -1.22 7.35 17.78
C HIS A 633 -1.68 7.90 19.14
N ASP A 634 -2.15 9.15 19.15
CA ASP A 634 -2.63 9.85 20.35
C ASP A 634 -3.74 9.09 21.10
N TRP A 635 -4.67 8.49 20.38
CA TRP A 635 -5.79 7.69 20.92
C TRP A 635 -5.33 6.51 21.79
N ALA A 636 -4.12 5.99 21.56
CA ALA A 636 -3.60 4.86 22.33
C ALA A 636 -3.31 5.25 23.78
N GLU A 637 -3.00 6.52 24.05
CA GLU A 637 -2.86 7.03 25.40
C GLU A 637 -4.20 7.01 26.14
N ASP A 638 -5.25 7.59 25.55
CA ASP A 638 -6.59 7.62 26.16
C ASP A 638 -7.14 6.19 26.38
N ALA A 639 -6.97 5.30 25.42
CA ALA A 639 -7.36 3.89 25.55
C ALA A 639 -6.63 3.20 26.72
N ALA A 640 -5.32 3.42 26.85
CA ALA A 640 -4.53 2.83 27.92
C ALA A 640 -4.88 3.39 29.31
N ILE A 641 -5.14 4.71 29.41
CA ILE A 641 -5.61 5.35 30.64
C ILE A 641 -6.98 4.79 31.02
N PHE A 642 -7.93 4.72 30.08
CA PHE A 642 -9.26 4.17 30.30
C PHE A 642 -9.17 2.76 30.90
N ARG A 643 -8.34 1.88 30.29
CA ARG A 643 -8.13 0.51 30.79
C ARG A 643 -7.46 0.47 32.16
N ALA A 644 -6.49 1.35 32.42
CA ALA A 644 -5.81 1.44 33.70
C ALA A 644 -6.75 1.90 34.82
N ILE A 645 -7.57 2.95 34.57
CA ILE A 645 -8.58 3.41 35.53
C ILE A 645 -9.62 2.33 35.75
N LYS A 646 -10.13 1.71 34.68
CA LYS A 646 -11.14 0.65 34.81
C LYS A 646 -10.65 -0.50 35.71
N ALA A 647 -9.40 -0.91 35.58
CA ALA A 647 -8.79 -1.90 36.47
C ALA A 647 -8.67 -1.40 37.93
N ASP A 648 -8.23 -0.16 38.12
CA ASP A 648 -8.12 0.51 39.43
C ASP A 648 -9.48 0.69 40.14
N GLN A 649 -10.56 0.78 39.37
CA GLN A 649 -11.95 0.89 39.83
C GLN A 649 -12.69 -0.46 39.84
N ASN A 650 -11.97 -1.58 39.92
CA ASN A 650 -12.53 -2.94 39.99
C ASN A 650 -13.50 -3.29 38.84
N GLY A 651 -13.25 -2.78 37.65
CA GLY A 651 -14.06 -3.03 36.46
C GLY A 651 -15.31 -2.17 36.32
N ALA A 652 -15.56 -1.24 37.24
CA ALA A 652 -16.72 -0.34 37.18
C ALA A 652 -16.81 0.42 35.85
N GLY A 653 -18.03 0.67 35.37
CA GLY A 653 -18.27 1.50 34.18
C GLY A 653 -17.88 2.95 34.45
N TRP A 654 -17.49 3.70 33.42
CA TRP A 654 -16.94 5.05 33.61
C TRP A 654 -17.89 6.04 34.28
N TRP A 655 -19.21 5.87 34.11
CA TRP A 655 -20.24 6.67 34.78
C TRP A 655 -20.30 6.46 36.30
N GLN A 656 -19.71 5.37 36.81
CA GLN A 656 -19.63 5.04 38.23
C GLN A 656 -18.32 5.52 38.88
N TRP A 657 -17.37 6.03 38.10
CA TRP A 657 -16.10 6.52 38.63
C TRP A 657 -16.30 7.79 39.45
N PRO A 658 -15.39 8.09 40.40
CA PRO A 658 -15.37 9.39 41.08
C PRO A 658 -15.47 10.53 40.06
N GLU A 659 -16.26 11.56 40.38
CA GLU A 659 -16.56 12.67 39.48
C GLU A 659 -15.31 13.24 38.77
N PRO A 660 -14.17 13.52 39.45
CA PRO A 660 -12.99 14.06 38.77
C PRO A 660 -12.40 13.16 37.68
N LEU A 661 -12.58 11.84 37.78
CA LEU A 661 -12.17 10.86 36.76
C LEU A 661 -13.24 10.70 35.69
N ARG A 662 -14.51 10.66 36.08
CA ARG A 662 -15.67 10.60 35.17
C ARG A 662 -15.69 11.80 34.22
N THR A 663 -15.44 13.01 34.72
CA THR A 663 -15.42 14.25 33.94
C THR A 663 -14.03 14.63 33.42
N ARG A 664 -13.04 13.74 33.57
CA ARG A 664 -11.66 13.92 33.06
C ARG A 664 -11.00 15.24 33.47
N SER A 665 -11.13 15.64 34.74
CA SER A 665 -10.43 16.83 35.22
C SER A 665 -8.91 16.66 35.04
N THR A 666 -8.23 17.69 34.50
CA THR A 666 -6.79 17.62 34.17
C THR A 666 -5.97 17.10 35.35
N LYS A 667 -6.22 17.65 36.55
CA LYS A 667 -5.55 17.23 37.78
C LYS A 667 -5.72 15.74 38.08
N ALA A 668 -6.95 15.21 38.00
CA ALA A 668 -7.19 13.80 38.30
C ALA A 668 -6.57 12.86 37.27
N ILE A 669 -6.57 13.25 35.99
CA ILE A 669 -5.91 12.49 34.93
C ILE A 669 -4.38 12.52 35.10
N ASP A 670 -3.79 13.65 35.47
CA ASP A 670 -2.34 13.75 35.74
C ASP A 670 -1.92 12.90 36.96
N GLU A 671 -2.72 12.92 38.03
CA GLU A 671 -2.52 12.06 39.20
C GLU A 671 -2.62 10.57 38.85
N VAL A 672 -3.56 10.20 37.98
CA VAL A 672 -3.68 8.84 37.44
C VAL A 672 -2.48 8.49 36.57
N LYS A 673 -2.05 9.36 35.66
CA LYS A 673 -0.89 9.15 34.80
C LYS A 673 0.36 8.88 35.63
N ALA A 674 0.60 9.67 36.68
CA ALA A 674 1.73 9.49 37.58
C ALA A 674 1.64 8.19 38.39
N ARG A 675 0.47 7.87 38.93
CA ARG A 675 0.25 6.70 39.80
C ARG A 675 0.21 5.37 39.02
N LEU A 676 -0.36 5.38 37.82
CA LEU A 676 -0.60 4.19 36.99
C LEU A 676 0.31 4.15 35.76
N THR A 677 1.49 4.80 35.80
CA THR A 677 2.47 4.84 34.70
C THR A 677 2.73 3.45 34.09
N VAL A 678 3.04 2.45 34.92
CA VAL A 678 3.39 1.10 34.45
C VAL A 678 2.18 0.39 33.80
N PRO A 679 0.98 0.35 34.42
CA PRO A 679 -0.23 -0.14 33.76
C PRO A 679 -0.52 0.55 32.42
N ILE A 680 -0.41 1.87 32.34
CA ILE A 680 -0.68 2.64 31.12
C ILE A 680 0.31 2.25 30.02
N GLN A 681 1.62 2.27 30.31
CA GLN A 681 2.63 1.87 29.34
C GLN A 681 2.47 0.41 28.89
N THR A 682 2.10 -0.49 29.80
CA THR A 682 1.83 -1.89 29.47
C THR A 682 0.68 -2.02 28.46
N TRP A 683 -0.43 -1.30 28.67
CA TRP A 683 -1.55 -1.31 27.74
C TRP A 683 -1.20 -0.68 26.39
N GLN A 684 -0.44 0.42 26.37
CA GLN A 684 0.05 1.01 25.12
C GLN A 684 0.88 0.00 24.31
N ALA A 685 1.81 -0.70 24.96
CA ALA A 685 2.63 -1.70 24.30
C ALA A 685 1.81 -2.95 23.89
N ALA A 686 0.80 -3.36 24.67
CA ALA A 686 -0.07 -4.47 24.31
C ALA A 686 -0.94 -4.16 23.07
N LEU A 687 -1.46 -2.92 22.97
CA LEU A 687 -2.15 -2.44 21.77
C LEU A 687 -1.19 -2.44 20.57
N PHE A 688 0.03 -1.92 20.74
CA PHE A 688 1.05 -1.95 19.70
C PHE A 688 1.36 -3.36 19.18
N LEU A 689 1.44 -4.37 20.06
CA LEU A 689 1.70 -5.76 19.63
C LEU A 689 0.62 -6.29 18.68
N PHE A 690 -0.66 -5.93 18.93
CA PHE A 690 -1.72 -6.22 17.97
C PHE A 690 -1.52 -5.47 16.65
N GLU A 691 -1.29 -4.17 16.71
CA GLU A 691 -1.10 -3.34 15.51
C GLU A 691 0.04 -3.86 14.65
N GLU A 692 1.12 -4.27 15.30
CA GLU A 692 2.30 -4.76 14.63
C GLU A 692 2.05 -6.09 13.91
N GLN A 693 1.42 -7.05 14.59
CA GLN A 693 1.10 -8.33 13.98
C GLN A 693 0.05 -8.17 12.87
N TRP A 694 -1.00 -7.39 13.09
CA TRP A 694 -2.03 -7.14 12.07
C TRP A 694 -1.43 -6.49 10.83
N ARG A 695 -0.56 -5.49 11.02
CA ARG A 695 0.17 -4.85 9.92
C ARG A 695 0.97 -5.88 9.12
N GLN A 696 1.64 -6.85 9.76
CA GLN A 696 2.33 -7.94 9.04
C GLN A 696 1.37 -8.83 8.24
N ILE A 697 0.21 -9.16 8.80
CA ILE A 697 -0.82 -9.98 8.13
C ILE A 697 -1.43 -9.25 6.92
N ARG A 698 -1.84 -7.99 7.08
CA ARG A 698 -2.39 -7.18 5.98
C ARG A 698 -1.39 -7.09 4.83
N ARG A 699 -0.11 -6.83 5.14
CA ARG A 699 0.98 -6.80 4.16
C ARG A 699 1.09 -8.10 3.37
N TYR A 700 0.97 -9.23 4.05
CA TYR A 700 1.00 -10.53 3.40
C TYR A 700 -0.23 -10.76 2.50
N GLY A 701 -1.42 -10.34 2.91
CA GLY A 701 -2.62 -10.36 2.06
C GLY A 701 -2.40 -9.59 0.74
N GLN A 702 -1.84 -8.39 0.85
CA GLN A 702 -1.53 -7.53 -0.30
C GLN A 702 -0.50 -8.17 -1.26
N THR A 703 0.56 -8.82 -0.76
CA THR A 703 1.51 -9.55 -1.63
C THR A 703 0.88 -10.71 -2.36
N ARG A 704 -0.25 -11.23 -1.86
CA ARG A 704 -1.01 -12.33 -2.46
C ARG A 704 -2.18 -11.83 -3.33
N GLY A 705 -2.34 -10.51 -3.46
CA GLY A 705 -3.44 -9.91 -4.24
C GLY A 705 -4.82 -10.17 -3.63
N LEU A 706 -4.88 -10.27 -2.30
CA LEU A 706 -6.09 -10.44 -1.50
C LEU A 706 -6.41 -9.14 -0.77
N GLU A 707 -7.60 -8.58 -1.02
CA GLU A 707 -8.12 -7.41 -0.33
C GLU A 707 -8.84 -7.82 0.96
N ILE A 708 -8.69 -7.04 2.02
CA ILE A 708 -9.40 -7.27 3.28
C ILE A 708 -10.57 -6.30 3.39
N VAL A 709 -11.76 -6.83 3.64
CA VAL A 709 -12.96 -6.03 3.93
C VAL A 709 -13.26 -6.10 5.41
N GLY A 710 -13.18 -4.94 6.06
CA GLY A 710 -13.54 -4.78 7.46
C GLY A 710 -15.03 -4.54 7.65
N ASP A 711 -15.40 -4.34 8.90
CA ASP A 711 -16.77 -4.11 9.31
C ASP A 711 -16.78 -3.05 10.41
N LEU A 712 -17.63 -2.03 10.24
CA LEU A 712 -17.73 -0.86 11.07
C LEU A 712 -19.13 -0.77 11.68
N PRO A 713 -19.29 -1.16 12.96
CA PRO A 713 -20.55 -1.00 13.70
C PRO A 713 -20.97 0.47 13.70
N LEU A 714 -22.24 0.80 13.43
CA LEU A 714 -22.69 2.19 13.48
C LEU A 714 -22.41 2.79 14.86
N TYR A 715 -22.90 2.16 15.93
CA TYR A 715 -22.78 2.66 17.30
C TYR A 715 -21.55 2.14 18.03
N VAL A 716 -21.16 2.85 19.08
CA VAL A 716 -20.13 2.42 20.05
C VAL A 716 -20.79 1.93 21.34
N ALA A 717 -20.06 1.19 22.19
CA ALA A 717 -20.59 0.78 23.48
C ALA A 717 -20.70 1.99 24.43
N TRP A 718 -21.66 1.94 25.36
CA TRP A 718 -21.76 2.96 26.42
C TRP A 718 -20.50 3.02 27.30
N ASP A 719 -19.99 1.85 27.71
CA ASP A 719 -18.77 1.74 28.50
C ASP A 719 -17.52 1.68 27.62
N SER A 720 -17.28 2.77 26.89
CA SER A 720 -16.16 2.90 25.96
C SER A 720 -15.28 4.10 26.29
N VAL A 721 -14.03 4.04 25.82
CA VAL A 721 -13.14 5.21 25.81
C VAL A 721 -13.78 6.34 25.01
N ASP A 722 -14.47 6.04 23.91
CA ASP A 722 -15.11 7.04 23.04
C ASP A 722 -16.17 7.87 23.78
N ALA A 723 -17.11 7.21 24.46
CA ALA A 723 -18.15 7.89 25.23
C ALA A 723 -17.60 8.63 26.47
N TRP A 724 -16.47 8.17 27.02
CA TRP A 724 -15.81 8.80 28.16
C TRP A 724 -14.98 10.03 27.78
N THR A 725 -14.26 9.99 26.64
CA THR A 725 -13.40 11.11 26.19
C THR A 725 -14.16 12.17 25.42
N HIS A 726 -15.26 11.80 24.77
CA HIS A 726 -16.10 12.71 23.98
C HIS A 726 -17.60 12.63 24.36
N PRO A 727 -17.97 12.78 25.64
CA PRO A 727 -19.36 12.67 26.07
C PRO A 727 -20.30 13.66 25.35
N GLU A 728 -19.78 14.79 24.88
CA GLU A 728 -20.50 15.81 24.11
C GLU A 728 -20.95 15.35 22.71
N LEU A 729 -20.38 14.26 22.19
CA LEU A 729 -20.74 13.69 20.88
C LEU A 729 -21.88 12.67 20.96
N PHE A 730 -22.42 12.44 22.15
CA PHE A 730 -23.45 11.46 22.45
C PHE A 730 -24.59 12.08 23.26
N GLN A 731 -25.78 11.48 23.18
CA GLN A 731 -26.98 11.93 23.89
C GLN A 731 -26.98 11.47 25.36
N LEU A 732 -26.03 12.00 26.14
CA LEU A 732 -25.81 11.67 27.55
C LEU A 732 -26.31 12.78 28.49
N THR A 733 -26.74 12.39 29.68
CA THR A 733 -26.92 13.29 30.82
C THR A 733 -25.57 13.81 31.32
N ALA A 734 -25.57 14.88 32.13
CA ALA A 734 -24.35 15.38 32.77
C ALA A 734 -23.66 14.33 33.65
N ASP A 735 -24.41 13.33 34.12
CA ASP A 735 -23.89 12.22 34.91
C ASP A 735 -23.37 11.02 34.08
N GLY A 736 -23.43 11.12 32.74
CA GLY A 736 -22.92 10.11 31.82
C GLY A 736 -23.89 8.99 31.47
N PHE A 737 -25.16 9.08 31.88
CA PHE A 737 -26.20 8.11 31.51
C PHE A 737 -26.84 8.47 30.16
N PRO A 738 -27.12 7.50 29.26
CA PRO A 738 -27.86 7.75 28.02
C PRO A 738 -29.25 8.27 28.32
N THR A 739 -29.68 9.27 27.56
CA THR A 739 -31.08 9.74 27.56
C THR A 739 -31.94 8.89 26.65
N PHE A 740 -31.37 8.49 25.52
CA PHE A 740 -31.95 7.55 24.56
C PHE A 740 -30.89 6.52 24.16
N VAL A 741 -31.35 5.34 23.75
CA VAL A 741 -30.51 4.23 23.30
C VAL A 741 -30.91 3.74 21.92
N ALA A 742 -29.96 3.12 21.24
CA ALA A 742 -30.16 2.50 19.94
C ALA A 742 -30.97 1.20 20.02
N GLY A 743 -31.63 0.89 18.90
CA GLY A 743 -32.39 -0.34 18.69
C GLY A 743 -33.09 -0.33 17.34
N CYS A 744 -34.03 -1.26 17.16
CA CYS A 744 -34.94 -1.29 16.02
C CYS A 744 -36.39 -1.47 16.50
N PRO A 745 -37.39 -0.96 15.75
CA PRO A 745 -38.79 -1.09 16.10
C PRO A 745 -39.26 -2.56 16.05
N PRO A 746 -40.44 -2.87 16.62
CA PRO A 746 -41.12 -4.12 16.33
C PRO A 746 -41.32 -4.34 14.84
N ASP A 747 -41.10 -5.58 14.39
CA ASP A 747 -41.27 -6.00 13.00
C ASP A 747 -41.91 -7.41 12.94
N ALA A 748 -42.00 -7.99 11.75
CA ALA A 748 -42.57 -9.33 11.55
C ALA A 748 -41.78 -10.46 12.26
N PHE A 749 -40.54 -10.20 12.69
CA PHE A 749 -39.65 -11.17 13.33
C PHE A 749 -39.50 -10.93 14.84
N SER A 750 -39.83 -9.74 15.34
CA SER A 750 -39.80 -9.38 16.77
C SER A 750 -40.99 -8.51 17.18
N GLU A 751 -41.90 -9.07 17.98
CA GLU A 751 -43.06 -8.33 18.53
C GLU A 751 -42.70 -7.15 19.44
N THR A 752 -41.49 -7.13 20.00
CA THR A 752 -41.02 -6.07 20.91
C THR A 752 -39.92 -5.20 20.31
N GLY A 753 -39.52 -5.46 19.06
CA GLY A 753 -38.32 -4.89 18.46
C GLY A 753 -37.05 -5.34 19.17
N GLN A 754 -35.96 -4.61 19.00
CA GLN A 754 -34.68 -4.90 19.68
C GLN A 754 -34.15 -3.64 20.35
N ARG A 755 -33.76 -3.75 21.63
CA ARG A 755 -33.12 -2.68 22.39
C ARG A 755 -31.65 -3.04 22.60
N TRP A 756 -30.75 -2.41 21.84
CA TRP A 756 -29.31 -2.72 21.87
C TRP A 756 -28.59 -2.04 23.03
N GLY A 757 -29.07 -0.87 23.46
CA GLY A 757 -28.55 -0.18 24.64
C GLY A 757 -27.34 0.73 24.39
N ASN A 758 -26.84 0.83 23.15
CA ASN A 758 -25.80 1.78 22.78
C ASN A 758 -26.28 3.23 22.93
N PRO A 759 -25.41 4.18 23.33
CA PRO A 759 -25.75 5.60 23.30
C PRO A 759 -25.93 6.08 21.85
N LEU A 760 -26.89 6.98 21.64
CA LEU A 760 -27.10 7.64 20.35
C LEU A 760 -26.15 8.83 20.16
N TYR A 761 -25.80 9.12 18.91
CA TYR A 761 -24.97 10.27 18.55
C TYR A 761 -25.73 11.60 18.67
N ASP A 762 -25.02 12.66 19.04
CA ASP A 762 -25.46 14.04 18.82
C ASP A 762 -25.02 14.47 17.41
N TRP A 763 -25.75 14.05 16.38
CA TRP A 763 -25.40 14.35 14.98
C TRP A 763 -25.24 15.84 14.68
N PRO A 764 -26.08 16.76 15.20
CA PRO A 764 -25.82 18.20 15.08
C PRO A 764 -24.45 18.62 15.60
N ARG A 765 -23.99 18.04 16.71
CA ARG A 765 -22.63 18.31 17.23
C ARG A 765 -21.54 17.76 16.31
N HIS A 766 -21.70 16.56 15.78
CA HIS A 766 -20.76 15.99 14.80
C HIS A 766 -20.66 16.86 13.53
N GLN A 767 -21.80 17.30 13.00
CA GLN A 767 -21.86 18.16 11.82
C GLN A 767 -21.19 19.52 12.07
N ALA A 768 -21.40 20.12 13.25
CA ALA A 768 -20.75 21.37 13.65
C ALA A 768 -19.22 21.26 13.80
N GLU A 769 -18.67 20.04 13.86
CA GLU A 769 -17.24 19.75 13.90
C GLU A 769 -16.72 19.08 12.61
N ASP A 770 -17.47 19.22 11.51
CA ASP A 770 -17.15 18.63 10.19
C ASP A 770 -16.90 17.12 10.26
N PHE A 771 -17.66 16.42 11.12
CA PHE A 771 -17.58 14.98 11.35
C PHE A 771 -16.19 14.48 11.75
N ARG A 772 -15.34 15.33 12.36
CA ARG A 772 -13.93 15.01 12.68
C ARG A 772 -13.73 13.69 13.41
N TRP A 773 -14.57 13.38 14.41
CA TRP A 773 -14.50 12.11 15.14
C TRP A 773 -14.76 10.90 14.23
N TRP A 774 -15.80 10.99 13.41
CA TRP A 774 -16.14 9.95 12.44
C TRP A 774 -15.08 9.79 11.34
N LEU A 775 -14.54 10.88 10.80
CA LEU A 775 -13.46 10.83 9.80
C LEU A 775 -12.20 10.14 10.38
N ARG A 776 -11.88 10.41 11.65
CA ARG A 776 -10.80 9.71 12.37
C ARG A 776 -11.09 8.21 12.51
N ARG A 777 -12.34 7.84 12.83
CA ARG A 777 -12.78 6.44 12.93
C ARG A 777 -12.72 5.70 11.59
N VAL A 778 -13.12 6.35 10.50
CA VAL A 778 -13.01 5.80 9.13
C VAL A 778 -11.55 5.60 8.75
N GLN A 779 -10.71 6.63 8.88
CA GLN A 779 -9.27 6.52 8.62
C GLN A 779 -8.65 5.35 9.40
N ARG A 780 -9.00 5.22 10.68
CA ARG A 780 -8.49 4.16 11.53
C ARG A 780 -8.83 2.76 11.04
N ASN A 781 -10.04 2.57 10.51
CA ASN A 781 -10.42 1.29 9.91
C ASN A 781 -9.66 1.04 8.61
N LEU A 782 -9.44 2.07 7.77
CA LEU A 782 -8.64 1.95 6.54
C LEU A 782 -7.15 1.67 6.79
N ASP A 783 -6.65 1.95 8.00
CA ASP A 783 -5.32 1.49 8.40
C ASP A 783 -5.28 -0.05 8.53
N TRP A 784 -6.40 -0.69 8.83
CA TRP A 784 -6.52 -2.14 8.98
C TRP A 784 -7.00 -2.87 7.73
N VAL A 785 -7.85 -2.25 6.91
CA VAL A 785 -8.57 -2.91 5.82
C VAL A 785 -8.57 -2.07 4.54
N ASP A 786 -8.89 -2.68 3.41
CA ASP A 786 -8.90 -2.04 2.10
C ASP A 786 -10.30 -1.48 1.74
N SER A 787 -11.36 -2.01 2.34
CA SER A 787 -12.73 -1.48 2.27
C SER A 787 -13.52 -1.80 3.53
N ILE A 788 -14.59 -1.05 3.80
CA ILE A 788 -15.34 -1.11 5.06
C ILE A 788 -16.80 -1.44 4.77
N ARG A 789 -17.34 -2.51 5.35
CA ARG A 789 -18.79 -2.67 5.50
C ARG A 789 -19.28 -1.73 6.60
N ILE A 790 -20.19 -0.82 6.30
CA ILE A 790 -20.91 -0.02 7.29
C ILE A 790 -22.13 -0.83 7.73
N ASP A 791 -22.13 -1.25 8.99
CA ASP A 791 -23.27 -1.89 9.64
C ASP A 791 -24.38 -0.86 9.92
N HIS A 792 -25.64 -1.29 9.79
CA HIS A 792 -26.82 -0.47 10.07
C HIS A 792 -26.85 0.87 9.32
N PHE A 793 -26.59 0.83 8.00
CA PHE A 793 -26.48 2.04 7.16
C PHE A 793 -27.71 2.94 7.23
N ILE A 794 -28.91 2.36 7.45
CA ILE A 794 -30.15 3.11 7.65
C ILE A 794 -30.00 4.23 8.69
N GLY A 795 -29.18 4.03 9.74
CA GLY A 795 -28.93 5.03 10.78
C GLY A 795 -28.32 6.35 10.30
N PHE A 796 -27.72 6.39 9.10
CA PHE A 796 -27.26 7.62 8.47
C PHE A 796 -28.40 8.43 7.83
N SER A 797 -29.46 7.76 7.37
CA SER A 797 -30.69 8.38 6.88
C SER A 797 -31.63 8.70 8.04
N ARG A 798 -31.93 7.70 8.87
CA ARG A 798 -32.75 7.80 10.08
C ARG A 798 -32.40 6.69 11.07
N TYR A 799 -32.41 6.98 12.36
CA TYR A 799 -32.16 6.00 13.41
C TYR A 799 -33.33 5.88 14.37
N PHE A 800 -33.51 4.70 14.95
CA PHE A 800 -34.56 4.45 15.92
C PHE A 800 -34.07 4.78 17.34
N SER A 801 -34.76 5.70 17.99
CA SER A 801 -34.40 6.29 19.29
C SER A 801 -35.37 5.80 20.37
N ILE A 802 -34.86 5.01 21.32
CA ILE A 802 -35.65 4.42 22.41
C ILE A 802 -35.33 5.17 23.72
N PRO A 803 -36.32 5.65 24.48
CA PRO A 803 -36.06 6.25 25.79
C PRO A 803 -35.29 5.27 26.70
N ALA A 804 -34.20 5.73 27.32
CA ALA A 804 -33.28 4.81 28.01
C ALA A 804 -33.93 4.03 29.17
N GLN A 805 -34.96 4.59 29.80
CA GLN A 805 -35.73 3.96 30.88
C GLN A 805 -36.70 2.88 30.42
N ASP A 806 -36.98 2.77 29.12
CA ASP A 806 -37.93 1.78 28.60
C ASP A 806 -37.30 0.38 28.60
N GLU A 807 -38.11 -0.64 28.91
CA GLU A 807 -37.69 -2.04 28.98
C GLU A 807 -37.42 -2.63 27.58
N ASP A 808 -38.12 -2.15 26.55
CA ASP A 808 -38.01 -2.61 25.17
C ASP A 808 -38.15 -1.47 24.15
N ALA A 809 -38.19 -1.80 22.86
CA ALA A 809 -38.13 -0.83 21.77
C ALA A 809 -39.49 -0.21 21.40
N ARG A 810 -40.62 -0.64 21.99
CA ARG A 810 -41.97 -0.20 21.57
C ARG A 810 -42.23 1.29 21.78
N GLY A 811 -41.58 1.89 22.78
CA GLY A 811 -41.68 3.33 23.08
C GLY A 811 -40.81 4.23 22.19
N GLY A 812 -40.02 3.65 21.28
CA GLY A 812 -39.09 4.40 20.45
C GLY A 812 -39.73 5.14 19.27
N ARG A 813 -38.93 5.98 18.60
CA ARG A 813 -39.33 6.73 17.40
C ARG A 813 -38.17 6.87 16.43
N TRP A 814 -38.48 7.01 15.14
CA TRP A 814 -37.50 7.39 14.12
C TRP A 814 -37.07 8.85 14.27
N VAL A 815 -35.78 9.10 14.14
CA VAL A 815 -35.14 10.42 14.15
C VAL A 815 -34.23 10.52 12.93
N GLU A 816 -34.15 11.68 12.30
CA GLU A 816 -33.31 11.94 11.13
C GLU A 816 -31.82 11.81 11.46
N GLY A 817 -31.07 11.13 10.60
CA GLY A 817 -29.62 11.00 10.66
C GLY A 817 -28.90 12.16 9.96
N PRO A 818 -27.57 12.09 9.81
CA PRO A 818 -26.76 13.14 9.18
C PRO A 818 -26.91 13.24 7.66
N GLY A 819 -27.48 12.21 7.00
CA GLY A 819 -27.72 12.18 5.56
C GLY A 819 -26.45 12.33 4.72
N ALA A 820 -26.59 13.00 3.57
CA ALA A 820 -25.55 13.17 2.56
C ALA A 820 -24.33 13.96 3.05
N ASP A 821 -24.48 14.84 4.04
CA ASP A 821 -23.39 15.68 4.54
C ASP A 821 -22.22 14.86 5.08
N PHE A 822 -22.51 13.73 5.73
CA PHE A 822 -21.47 12.82 6.20
C PHE A 822 -20.66 12.23 5.03
N PHE A 823 -21.32 11.74 4.00
CA PHE A 823 -20.65 11.11 2.85
C PHE A 823 -19.87 12.13 2.02
N HIS A 824 -20.36 13.36 1.89
CA HIS A 824 -19.57 14.45 1.29
C HIS A 824 -18.30 14.77 2.09
N ALA A 825 -18.36 14.74 3.43
CA ALA A 825 -17.18 14.94 4.26
C ALA A 825 -16.14 13.81 4.08
N VAL A 826 -16.61 12.55 4.01
CA VAL A 826 -15.74 11.39 3.73
C VAL A 826 -15.11 11.54 2.34
N GLN A 827 -15.91 11.76 1.30
CA GLN A 827 -15.41 11.90 -0.08
C GLN A 827 -14.41 13.05 -0.21
N SER A 828 -14.65 14.18 0.45
CA SER A 828 -13.72 15.32 0.47
C SER A 828 -12.40 14.99 1.14
N ARG A 829 -12.40 14.14 2.18
CA ARG A 829 -11.20 13.78 2.95
C ARG A 829 -10.36 12.67 2.31
N PHE A 830 -10.99 11.72 1.62
CA PHE A 830 -10.34 10.51 1.10
C PHE A 830 -10.34 10.41 -0.44
N GLY A 831 -11.00 11.33 -1.14
CA GLY A 831 -11.12 11.35 -2.61
C GLY A 831 -12.08 10.30 -3.18
N HIS A 832 -12.53 9.35 -2.37
CA HIS A 832 -13.46 8.27 -2.74
C HIS A 832 -14.24 7.77 -1.50
N LEU A 833 -15.26 6.94 -1.72
CA LEU A 833 -16.05 6.31 -0.66
C LEU A 833 -15.73 4.81 -0.57
N PRO A 834 -15.02 4.34 0.47
CA PRO A 834 -14.54 2.96 0.57
C PRO A 834 -15.56 2.03 1.25
N PHE A 835 -16.86 2.20 0.96
CA PHE A 835 -17.93 1.56 1.73
C PHE A 835 -18.69 0.48 0.96
N TRP A 836 -18.98 -0.62 1.66
CA TRP A 836 -20.11 -1.50 1.38
C TRP A 836 -21.18 -1.20 2.42
N VAL A 837 -22.45 -1.12 2.05
CA VAL A 837 -23.50 -0.74 3.00
C VAL A 837 -24.38 -1.91 3.36
N GLU A 838 -24.56 -2.11 4.66
CA GLU A 838 -25.58 -3.01 5.20
C GLU A 838 -26.94 -2.32 5.14
N ASP A 839 -27.74 -2.70 4.14
CA ASP A 839 -29.07 -2.18 3.85
C ASP A 839 -30.14 -3.28 3.90
N LEU A 840 -30.07 -4.16 4.90
CA LEU A 840 -31.02 -5.24 5.11
C LEU A 840 -32.20 -4.78 6.01
N GLY A 841 -33.28 -5.57 5.99
CA GLY A 841 -34.50 -5.29 6.77
C GLY A 841 -35.47 -4.34 6.06
N GLU A 842 -36.38 -3.72 6.82
CA GLU A 842 -37.34 -2.75 6.28
C GLU A 842 -36.67 -1.37 6.02
N VAL A 843 -36.06 -1.24 4.85
CA VAL A 843 -35.40 -0.01 4.41
C VAL A 843 -36.38 0.91 3.69
N ASP A 844 -36.37 2.21 4.02
CA ASP A 844 -37.24 3.20 3.37
C ASP A 844 -36.61 3.81 2.11
N ALA A 845 -37.46 4.48 1.31
CA ALA A 845 -37.04 5.11 0.07
C ALA A 845 -35.92 6.15 0.25
N ALA A 846 -35.91 6.89 1.37
CA ALA A 846 -34.87 7.88 1.65
C ALA A 846 -33.50 7.24 1.87
N THR A 847 -33.45 6.07 2.53
CA THR A 847 -32.20 5.33 2.70
C THR A 847 -31.69 4.75 1.38
N ILE A 848 -32.59 4.23 0.54
CA ILE A 848 -32.25 3.77 -0.82
C ILE A 848 -31.71 4.92 -1.67
N GLU A 849 -32.37 6.08 -1.63
CA GLU A 849 -31.94 7.29 -2.34
C GLU A 849 -30.56 7.76 -1.86
N LEU A 850 -30.30 7.74 -0.55
CA LEU A 850 -28.99 8.07 0.02
C LEU A 850 -27.89 7.11 -0.47
N ARG A 851 -28.14 5.80 -0.47
CA ARG A 851 -27.20 4.81 -1.00
C ARG A 851 -26.91 5.07 -2.49
N ASP A 852 -27.96 5.23 -3.29
CA ASP A 852 -27.87 5.33 -4.74
C ASP A 852 -27.25 6.65 -5.19
N GLN A 853 -27.49 7.75 -4.45
CA GLN A 853 -26.85 9.06 -4.68
C GLN A 853 -25.32 8.97 -4.69
N PHE A 854 -24.76 8.11 -3.85
CA PHE A 854 -23.32 7.92 -3.69
C PHE A 854 -22.80 6.63 -4.35
N GLU A 855 -23.65 5.95 -5.13
CA GLU A 855 -23.33 4.69 -5.82
C GLU A 855 -22.79 3.59 -4.88
N LEU A 856 -23.21 3.58 -3.62
CA LEU A 856 -22.71 2.63 -2.63
C LEU A 856 -23.27 1.22 -2.86
N PRO A 857 -22.45 0.16 -2.88
CA PRO A 857 -22.94 -1.20 -3.06
C PRO A 857 -23.71 -1.69 -1.83
N GLY A 858 -24.97 -2.09 -2.05
CA GLY A 858 -25.82 -2.71 -1.03
C GLY A 858 -25.59 -4.22 -0.89
N MET A 859 -26.46 -4.91 -0.13
CA MET A 859 -26.33 -6.34 0.16
C MET A 859 -27.52 -7.16 -0.36
N GLY A 860 -27.22 -8.30 -0.99
CA GLY A 860 -28.21 -9.31 -1.38
C GLY A 860 -27.97 -10.62 -0.63
N VAL A 861 -28.89 -11.01 0.28
CA VAL A 861 -28.75 -12.21 1.11
C VAL A 861 -29.73 -13.29 0.68
N LEU A 862 -29.22 -14.36 0.09
CA LEU A 862 -30.01 -15.38 -0.58
C LEU A 862 -30.99 -16.12 0.35
N GLN A 863 -30.62 -16.37 1.61
CA GLN A 863 -31.53 -16.97 2.61
C GLN A 863 -32.84 -16.17 2.80
N PHE A 864 -32.87 -14.88 2.49
CA PHE A 864 -34.07 -14.04 2.53
C PHE A 864 -34.83 -14.01 1.21
N GLY A 865 -34.24 -14.51 0.11
CA GLY A 865 -34.75 -14.36 -1.25
C GLY A 865 -35.66 -15.47 -1.75
N PHE A 866 -35.83 -16.56 -1.00
CA PHE A 866 -36.61 -17.74 -1.44
C PHE A 866 -38.08 -17.72 -1.05
N HIS A 867 -38.48 -16.80 -0.16
CA HIS A 867 -39.84 -16.67 0.34
C HIS A 867 -40.41 -15.29 -0.02
N GLY A 868 -41.73 -15.17 -0.12
CA GLY A 868 -42.39 -13.90 -0.45
C GLY A 868 -42.82 -13.79 -1.92
N GLY A 869 -43.04 -12.55 -2.38
CA GLY A 869 -43.48 -12.24 -3.75
C GLY A 869 -42.32 -12.20 -4.76
N ALA A 870 -42.66 -12.13 -6.05
CA ALA A 870 -41.68 -12.01 -7.14
C ALA A 870 -40.86 -10.70 -7.10
N ASP A 871 -41.28 -9.74 -6.28
CA ASP A 871 -40.65 -8.46 -6.00
C ASP A 871 -39.67 -8.49 -4.82
N ASN A 872 -39.42 -9.65 -4.20
CA ASN A 872 -38.45 -9.77 -3.11
C ASN A 872 -37.06 -9.29 -3.56
N PRO A 873 -36.47 -8.25 -2.93
CA PRO A 873 -35.21 -7.67 -3.35
C PRO A 873 -34.01 -8.61 -3.19
N HIS A 874 -34.14 -9.67 -2.38
CA HIS A 874 -33.09 -10.67 -2.17
C HIS A 874 -33.21 -11.89 -3.08
N ALA A 875 -34.26 -11.99 -3.90
CA ALA A 875 -34.38 -13.07 -4.87
C ALA A 875 -33.21 -12.99 -5.89
N PRO A 876 -32.56 -14.12 -6.24
CA PRO A 876 -31.41 -14.17 -7.16
C PRO A 876 -31.56 -13.36 -8.45
N GLU A 877 -32.75 -13.41 -9.04
CA GLU A 877 -33.12 -12.72 -10.27
C GLU A 877 -33.26 -11.21 -10.12
N ASN A 878 -33.49 -10.71 -8.90
CA ASN A 878 -33.70 -9.31 -8.58
C ASN A 878 -32.41 -8.61 -8.10
N LEU A 879 -31.36 -9.37 -7.76
CA LEU A 879 -30.06 -8.79 -7.40
C LEU A 879 -29.45 -8.03 -8.58
N VAL A 880 -28.92 -6.83 -8.32
CA VAL A 880 -28.30 -5.95 -9.33
C VAL A 880 -26.78 -5.92 -9.21
N GLU A 881 -26.08 -5.37 -10.22
CA GLU A 881 -24.61 -5.38 -10.25
C GLU A 881 -23.96 -4.66 -9.07
N ASN A 882 -24.54 -3.52 -8.64
CA ASN A 882 -24.05 -2.70 -7.53
C ASN A 882 -24.55 -3.22 -6.16
N MET A 883 -24.39 -4.51 -5.94
CA MET A 883 -24.64 -5.19 -4.68
C MET A 883 -23.52 -6.18 -4.40
N ILE A 884 -23.45 -6.66 -3.17
CA ILE A 884 -22.62 -7.77 -2.73
C ILE A 884 -23.53 -8.96 -2.42
N ALA A 885 -23.34 -10.08 -3.11
CA ALA A 885 -24.16 -11.28 -2.90
C ALA A 885 -23.61 -12.14 -1.75
N TYR A 886 -24.51 -12.62 -0.89
CA TYR A 886 -24.22 -13.54 0.20
C TYR A 886 -25.21 -14.71 0.18
N PRO A 887 -24.79 -15.95 0.49
CA PRO A 887 -25.74 -16.99 0.87
C PRO A 887 -26.44 -16.60 2.18
N GLY A 888 -25.63 -16.28 3.19
CA GLY A 888 -25.99 -15.78 4.51
C GLY A 888 -24.81 -14.97 5.07
N THR A 889 -25.07 -14.18 6.11
CA THR A 889 -24.07 -13.41 6.84
C THR A 889 -23.64 -14.15 8.12
N HIS A 890 -22.92 -13.48 9.03
CA HIS A 890 -22.58 -14.04 10.34
C HIS A 890 -23.78 -14.15 11.30
N ASP A 891 -24.88 -13.42 11.04
CA ASP A 891 -26.12 -13.46 11.82
C ASP A 891 -27.10 -14.55 11.37
N ASN A 892 -26.86 -15.08 10.16
CA ASN A 892 -27.66 -16.16 9.59
C ASN A 892 -27.19 -17.53 10.09
N ASP A 893 -28.06 -18.52 9.98
CA ASP A 893 -27.61 -19.92 10.10
C ASP A 893 -26.76 -20.30 8.88
N THR A 894 -26.00 -21.39 8.96
CA THR A 894 -25.31 -21.94 7.78
C THR A 894 -26.34 -22.37 6.73
N LEU A 895 -25.95 -22.46 5.46
CA LEU A 895 -26.85 -22.92 4.40
C LEU A 895 -27.45 -24.29 4.71
N LEU A 896 -26.67 -25.22 5.27
CA LEU A 896 -27.16 -26.55 5.64
C LEU A 896 -28.14 -26.47 6.82
N GLY A 897 -27.83 -25.68 7.84
CA GLY A 897 -28.71 -25.47 8.99
C GLY A 897 -30.04 -24.85 8.57
N TRP A 898 -29.97 -23.73 7.84
CA TRP A 898 -31.11 -23.03 7.26
C TRP A 898 -31.96 -23.93 6.37
N TRP A 899 -31.35 -24.71 5.46
CA TRP A 899 -32.09 -25.62 4.58
C TRP A 899 -32.79 -26.75 5.35
N ARG A 900 -32.12 -27.31 6.37
CA ARG A 900 -32.71 -28.33 7.26
C ARG A 900 -33.87 -27.80 8.10
N ASP A 901 -34.00 -26.49 8.27
CA ASP A 901 -35.11 -25.87 8.99
C ASP A 901 -36.32 -25.56 8.08
N GLN A 902 -36.14 -25.58 6.76
CA GLN A 902 -37.26 -25.30 5.83
C GLN A 902 -38.32 -26.41 5.87
N PRO A 903 -39.63 -26.08 5.70
CA PRO A 903 -40.69 -27.06 5.48
C PRO A 903 -40.39 -27.99 4.28
N PRO A 904 -40.74 -29.29 4.35
CA PRO A 904 -40.43 -30.26 3.27
C PRO A 904 -40.89 -29.81 1.88
N GLU A 905 -42.07 -29.20 1.78
CA GLU A 905 -42.63 -28.66 0.55
C GLU A 905 -41.82 -27.50 -0.04
N GLN A 906 -41.13 -26.71 0.78
CA GLN A 906 -40.28 -25.61 0.35
C GLN A 906 -38.88 -26.09 -0.05
N ARG A 907 -38.42 -27.27 0.41
CA ARG A 907 -37.10 -27.82 0.06
C ARG A 907 -37.01 -28.26 -1.40
N LEU A 908 -38.10 -28.81 -1.95
CA LEU A 908 -38.18 -29.28 -3.34
C LEU A 908 -38.02 -28.15 -4.36
N ASP A 909 -38.43 -26.93 -4.01
CA ASP A 909 -38.26 -25.73 -4.83
C ASP A 909 -36.84 -25.13 -4.73
N LEU A 910 -36.05 -25.57 -3.75
CA LEU A 910 -34.67 -25.10 -3.49
C LEU A 910 -33.60 -26.00 -4.12
N ASP A 911 -33.83 -27.31 -4.22
CA ASP A 911 -32.86 -28.29 -4.71
C ASP A 911 -33.02 -28.65 -6.19
N GLY A 912 -34.23 -28.54 -6.77
CA GLY A 912 -34.51 -29.01 -8.13
C GLY A 912 -34.20 -30.49 -8.36
N ALA A 913 -33.99 -31.26 -7.30
CA ALA A 913 -33.34 -32.57 -7.33
C ALA A 913 -33.86 -33.49 -6.22
N GLU A 914 -35.02 -34.10 -6.47
CA GLU A 914 -35.54 -35.17 -5.62
C GLU A 914 -34.50 -36.31 -5.49
N GLY A 915 -34.00 -36.55 -4.27
CA GLY A 915 -33.16 -37.69 -3.92
C GLY A 915 -31.64 -37.46 -3.86
N GLU A 916 -31.17 -36.21 -3.91
CA GLU A 916 -29.76 -35.86 -3.73
C GLU A 916 -29.32 -35.80 -2.25
N ASP A 917 -28.00 -35.92 -2.00
CA ASP A 917 -27.43 -35.78 -0.66
C ASP A 917 -27.27 -34.30 -0.24
N GLU A 918 -27.20 -34.04 1.07
CA GLU A 918 -27.12 -32.68 1.64
C GLU A 918 -25.93 -31.87 1.11
N ARG A 919 -24.83 -32.55 0.77
CA ARG A 919 -23.63 -31.92 0.21
C ARG A 919 -23.90 -31.35 -1.18
N THR A 920 -24.69 -32.05 -1.99
CA THR A 920 -25.06 -31.62 -3.33
C THR A 920 -25.98 -30.41 -3.28
N VAL A 921 -26.95 -30.42 -2.36
CA VAL A 921 -27.85 -29.28 -2.11
C VAL A 921 -27.08 -28.01 -1.74
N VAL A 922 -26.19 -28.07 -0.75
CA VAL A 922 -25.42 -26.89 -0.32
C VAL A 922 -24.54 -26.37 -1.45
N LYS A 923 -23.92 -27.25 -2.25
CA LYS A 923 -23.15 -26.85 -3.43
C LYS A 923 -24.01 -26.16 -4.49
N ALA A 924 -25.22 -26.66 -4.74
CA ALA A 924 -26.16 -26.04 -5.68
C ALA A 924 -26.58 -24.63 -5.23
N LEU A 925 -26.80 -24.44 -3.92
CA LEU A 925 -27.09 -23.13 -3.33
C LEU A 925 -25.90 -22.17 -3.46
N ILE A 926 -24.67 -22.63 -3.20
CA ILE A 926 -23.44 -21.84 -3.42
C ILE A 926 -23.31 -21.46 -4.90
N ASP A 927 -23.51 -22.39 -5.83
CA ASP A 927 -23.49 -22.13 -7.27
C ASP A 927 -24.54 -21.08 -7.67
N ARG A 928 -25.71 -21.11 -7.04
CA ARG A 928 -26.77 -20.13 -7.28
C ARG A 928 -26.31 -18.73 -6.87
N VAL A 929 -25.68 -18.56 -5.70
CA VAL A 929 -25.07 -17.28 -5.27
C VAL A 929 -23.99 -16.82 -6.27
N LEU A 930 -23.09 -17.73 -6.66
CA LEU A 930 -22.00 -17.39 -7.57
C LEU A 930 -22.51 -17.02 -8.98
N LYS A 931 -23.67 -17.50 -9.42
CA LYS A 931 -24.27 -17.14 -10.71
C LYS A 931 -25.11 -15.85 -10.70
N THR A 932 -25.30 -15.22 -9.55
CA THR A 932 -26.06 -13.95 -9.44
C THR A 932 -25.37 -12.78 -10.15
N ARG A 933 -26.11 -11.72 -10.48
CA ARG A 933 -25.60 -10.52 -11.18
C ARG A 933 -24.56 -9.68 -10.40
N PRO A 934 -24.63 -9.51 -9.06
CA PRO A 934 -23.61 -8.84 -8.26
C PRO A 934 -22.18 -9.18 -8.66
N ARG A 935 -21.32 -8.16 -8.82
CA ARG A 935 -19.92 -8.36 -9.24
C ARG A 935 -19.07 -9.01 -8.16
N MET A 936 -19.44 -8.85 -6.89
CA MET A 936 -18.83 -9.54 -5.76
C MET A 936 -19.82 -10.54 -5.14
N ALA A 937 -19.34 -11.73 -4.81
CA ALA A 937 -20.07 -12.71 -4.01
C ALA A 937 -19.18 -13.17 -2.85
N VAL A 938 -19.66 -13.10 -1.61
CA VAL A 938 -18.91 -13.49 -0.42
C VAL A 938 -19.53 -14.72 0.22
N LEU A 939 -18.72 -15.75 0.43
CA LEU A 939 -19.15 -17.03 0.99
C LEU A 939 -18.64 -17.19 2.42
N PRO A 940 -19.50 -17.46 3.42
CA PRO A 940 -19.06 -17.90 4.74
C PRO A 940 -18.24 -19.19 4.65
N ILE A 941 -17.13 -19.26 5.39
CA ILE A 941 -16.28 -20.45 5.38
C ILE A 941 -17.02 -21.72 5.84
N GLN A 942 -18.04 -21.57 6.69
CA GLN A 942 -18.87 -22.65 7.20
C GLN A 942 -19.65 -23.36 6.07
N ASP A 943 -20.10 -22.59 5.07
CA ASP A 943 -20.85 -23.10 3.93
C ASP A 943 -19.92 -23.87 2.98
N LEU A 944 -18.70 -23.36 2.75
CA LEU A 944 -17.67 -24.07 1.98
C LEU A 944 -17.29 -25.40 2.64
N LEU A 945 -17.29 -25.45 3.97
CA LEU A 945 -17.08 -26.66 4.77
C LEU A 945 -18.34 -27.52 4.94
N ILE A 946 -19.50 -27.04 4.48
CA ILE A 946 -20.80 -27.73 4.55
C ILE A 946 -21.13 -28.11 6.01
N ARG A 947 -21.00 -27.14 6.92
CA ARG A 947 -21.36 -27.29 8.35
C ARG A 947 -22.83 -26.98 8.60
N GLY A 948 -23.43 -27.62 9.60
CA GLY A 948 -24.80 -27.32 10.03
C GLY A 948 -24.87 -26.22 11.08
N SER A 949 -26.02 -26.10 11.75
CA SER A 949 -26.28 -25.06 12.76
C SER A 949 -25.33 -25.08 13.96
N GLU A 950 -24.59 -26.17 14.20
CA GLU A 950 -23.52 -26.22 15.19
C GLU A 950 -22.37 -25.23 14.92
N ALA A 951 -22.28 -24.75 13.67
CA ALA A 951 -21.30 -23.80 13.19
C ALA A 951 -21.85 -22.38 12.95
N ARG A 952 -23.11 -22.13 13.30
CA ARG A 952 -23.69 -20.79 13.26
C ARG A 952 -22.85 -19.82 14.10
N PHE A 953 -22.56 -18.65 13.54
CA PHE A 953 -21.65 -17.70 14.19
C PHE A 953 -22.37 -16.83 15.22
N ASN A 954 -23.55 -16.31 14.90
CA ASN A 954 -24.36 -15.53 15.82
C ASN A 954 -25.86 -15.83 15.66
N VAL A 955 -26.60 -15.75 16.76
CA VAL A 955 -28.07 -15.69 16.79
C VAL A 955 -28.47 -14.31 17.34
N PRO A 956 -28.99 -13.41 16.49
CA PRO A 956 -29.42 -12.09 16.95
C PRO A 956 -30.42 -12.16 18.11
N GLY A 957 -30.29 -11.24 19.06
CA GLY A 957 -31.16 -11.17 20.25
C GLY A 957 -30.79 -12.11 21.41
N THR A 958 -29.73 -12.91 21.30
CA THR A 958 -29.24 -13.77 22.39
C THR A 958 -27.85 -13.37 22.89
N THR A 959 -27.49 -13.79 24.10
CA THR A 959 -26.19 -13.45 24.74
C THR A 959 -25.28 -14.65 24.99
N ASP A 960 -25.78 -15.86 24.75
CA ASP A 960 -25.10 -17.12 25.08
C ASP A 960 -24.79 -17.90 23.79
N ASP A 961 -23.62 -18.53 23.76
CA ASP A 961 -23.13 -19.38 22.66
C ASP A 961 -22.93 -18.71 21.28
N ASN A 962 -22.81 -17.38 21.25
CA ASN A 962 -22.47 -16.61 20.05
C ASN A 962 -20.96 -16.42 19.88
N TRP A 963 -20.53 -16.12 18.65
CA TRP A 963 -19.16 -15.77 18.25
C TRP A 963 -18.11 -16.84 18.54
N ALA A 964 -18.56 -18.05 18.89
CA ALA A 964 -17.75 -19.08 19.50
C ALA A 964 -17.22 -20.14 18.52
N TRP A 965 -17.76 -20.20 17.31
CA TRP A 965 -17.33 -21.19 16.30
C TRP A 965 -15.89 -20.93 15.83
N ARG A 966 -15.16 -22.02 15.52
CA ARG A 966 -13.77 -22.00 15.06
C ARG A 966 -13.51 -23.01 13.96
N LEU A 967 -12.54 -22.71 13.12
CA LEU A 967 -11.96 -23.65 12.16
C LEU A 967 -11.19 -24.77 12.87
N GLY A 968 -11.37 -26.01 12.41
CA GLY A 968 -10.50 -27.13 12.78
C GLY A 968 -9.12 -27.02 12.12
N GLN A 969 -8.11 -27.62 12.74
CA GLN A 969 -6.71 -27.53 12.28
C GLN A 969 -6.51 -28.02 10.83
N ASP A 970 -7.28 -29.02 10.41
CA ASP A 970 -7.20 -29.61 9.06
C ASP A 970 -8.33 -29.14 8.12
N ASP A 971 -9.19 -28.21 8.55
CA ASP A 971 -10.39 -27.88 7.77
C ASP A 971 -10.06 -27.16 6.45
N LEU A 972 -9.05 -26.30 6.43
CA LEU A 972 -8.56 -25.70 5.17
C LEU A 972 -7.92 -26.73 4.24
N ILE A 973 -7.26 -27.76 4.78
CA ILE A 973 -6.66 -28.85 4.00
C ILE A 973 -7.74 -29.74 3.38
N LYS A 974 -8.85 -29.96 4.10
CA LYS A 974 -10.00 -30.73 3.60
C LYS A 974 -10.75 -30.03 2.46
N LEU A 975 -10.66 -28.70 2.39
CA LEU A 975 -11.15 -27.94 1.26
C LEU A 975 -10.20 -28.12 0.08
N SER A 976 -10.63 -28.88 -0.93
CA SER A 976 -9.86 -29.01 -2.17
C SER A 976 -9.76 -27.65 -2.87
N THR A 977 -8.58 -27.03 -2.82
CA THR A 977 -8.26 -25.77 -3.50
C THR A 977 -8.65 -25.84 -4.98
N ASP A 978 -8.31 -26.92 -5.67
CA ASP A 978 -8.65 -27.13 -7.08
C ASP A 978 -10.16 -27.20 -7.35
N SER A 979 -10.92 -27.85 -6.45
CA SER A 979 -12.37 -27.95 -6.58
C SER A 979 -13.04 -26.58 -6.45
N VAL A 980 -12.66 -25.80 -5.43
CA VAL A 980 -13.20 -24.45 -5.22
C VAL A 980 -12.80 -23.54 -6.37
N ARG A 981 -11.54 -23.63 -6.81
CA ARG A 981 -11.03 -22.87 -7.94
C ARG A 981 -11.78 -23.19 -9.24
N SER A 982 -12.09 -24.46 -9.51
CA SER A 982 -12.92 -24.82 -10.68
C SER A 982 -14.32 -24.22 -10.56
N GLN A 983 -14.94 -24.27 -9.38
CA GLN A 983 -16.27 -23.69 -9.15
C GLN A 983 -16.29 -22.17 -9.39
N LEU A 984 -15.26 -21.45 -8.94
CA LEU A 984 -15.11 -20.02 -9.24
C LEU A 984 -14.91 -19.77 -10.74
N ARG A 985 -14.16 -20.64 -11.44
CA ARG A 985 -13.97 -20.54 -12.90
C ARG A 985 -15.27 -20.73 -13.65
N ASP A 986 -16.03 -21.77 -13.29
CA ASP A 986 -17.27 -22.15 -13.96
C ASP A 986 -18.39 -21.13 -13.69
N SER A 987 -18.23 -20.27 -12.68
CA SER A 987 -19.11 -19.14 -12.36
C SER A 987 -18.59 -17.78 -12.85
N GLU A 988 -17.53 -17.77 -13.66
CA GLU A 988 -16.88 -16.56 -14.19
C GLU A 988 -16.41 -15.58 -13.10
N ARG A 989 -16.11 -16.10 -11.90
CA ARG A 989 -15.60 -15.36 -10.75
C ARG A 989 -14.15 -15.70 -10.42
N LEU A 990 -13.59 -16.72 -11.08
CA LEU A 990 -12.15 -16.86 -11.16
C LEU A 990 -11.67 -15.84 -12.18
N TYR A 991 -11.04 -14.79 -11.68
CA TYR A 991 -10.32 -13.85 -12.52
C TYR A 991 -9.40 -14.65 -13.46
N PRO A 992 -9.42 -14.42 -14.79
CA PRO A 992 -8.56 -15.17 -15.69
C PRO A 992 -7.11 -14.93 -15.29
N GLN A 993 -6.54 -15.90 -14.56
CA GLN A 993 -5.10 -16.06 -14.55
C GLN A 993 -4.79 -16.45 -15.98
N ALA A 994 -4.24 -15.52 -16.76
CA ALA A 994 -3.63 -15.86 -18.03
C ALA A 994 -2.68 -17.02 -17.74
N HIS A 995 -3.01 -18.20 -18.26
CA HIS A 995 -2.16 -19.37 -18.17
C HIS A 995 -0.76 -18.92 -18.58
N LYS A 996 0.21 -19.00 -17.66
CA LYS A 996 1.63 -18.96 -18.04
C LYS A 996 1.83 -20.16 -18.98
N SER A 997 1.87 -19.89 -20.29
CA SER A 997 2.32 -20.85 -21.30
C SER A 997 3.82 -20.99 -21.25
#